data_AF-A0A964ABV8-F1
#
_entry.id   AF-A0A964ABV8-F1
#
_cell.length_a   1.000
_cell.length_b   1.000
_cell.length_c   1.000
_cell.angle_alpha   90.00
_cell.angle_beta   90.00
_cell.angle_gamma   90.00
#
_symmetry.space_group_name_H-M   'P 1'
#
loop_
_entity.id
_entity.type
_entity.pdbx_description
1 polymer ?
#
loop_
_entity_poly.entity_id
_entity_poly.type
_entity_poly.pdbx_seq_one_letter_code
_entity_poly.pdbx_strand_id
1 'polypeptide(L)'
;MSPLAAARIIWAKELLEALRDRKTLIIMVVLPLVIYPLVFIGLSQATMAQRERIEAEQLSLGLAGAEPPEALRSALDALEASELLHVDDAAAAVGQGEVAAALTVPEDAVATLAAGGQVPITVVFDGSDDRSHEAESRLRRAVTDFITSVRAQRLADAKLSPEYIDPVALSTDNVAPPARQGGFILGQILPMLVSFLMIGAAFYPAIDLTAGEKERGTLQTLLTAPIPSISIVAGKFAAVVTLSIITGALNLLALGLVAASIPLPDELQSQIVFSVAPLPLLLLLVCMVLLGMMFGALMMAVAVTARSFKDAQSYLTPLYLLCIFPLMVSSLPGVTLGPLTAAFPVVNLALAMKQLLLGVVDWPLLAVTGLTTLAFAALALTLAARVFSMQAVLLGGDGPSALFRRRDGGTLRPPVPTPGEATTVLALVLLSMFYGTLALSGAPLILIIHATQWLFILCPPLLAALGLRLDLRQTFALRRPPLWALAAAAALGSGLWLAALRLLEHLSGDWLPVPSPGVQALGEALASLGADPRTAIPLFAGVALAPALCEEALFRGFLLQSLRRNLSDRSAILLSAALFALYHLEPAQMPTTFVIGLIQAALVIRSRSLWPAVLLHFLHNGLALASQLYLPEELLHGTPILTLLLLPAAGLALLATRRRGAGTP
;
A
#
# COMPACT_ATOMS: atom_id res chain seq x y z
N MET A 1 31.28 34.16 -3.24
CA MET A 1 29.81 34.00 -3.14
C MET A 1 29.51 33.00 -2.03
N SER A 2 28.56 33.27 -1.13
CA SER A 2 28.23 32.30 -0.07
C SER A 2 27.55 31.06 -0.65
N PRO A 3 27.65 29.88 -0.01
CA PRO A 3 26.96 28.66 -0.45
C PRO A 3 25.45 28.85 -0.63
N LEU A 4 24.81 29.60 0.28
CA LEU A 4 23.39 29.95 0.22
C LEU A 4 23.05 30.85 -0.98
N ALA A 5 23.88 31.85 -1.27
CA ALA A 5 23.67 32.71 -2.43
C ALA A 5 23.78 31.92 -3.74
N ALA A 6 24.74 30.99 -3.83
CA ALA A 6 24.88 30.09 -4.97
C ALA A 6 23.67 29.17 -5.13
N ALA A 7 23.23 28.53 -4.03
CA ALA A 7 22.05 27.67 -4.04
C ALA A 7 20.78 28.42 -4.47
N ARG A 8 20.59 29.67 -4.02
CA ARG A 8 19.46 30.52 -4.41
C ARG A 8 19.46 30.87 -5.90
N ILE A 9 20.63 31.16 -6.47
CA ILE A 9 20.75 31.44 -7.91
C ILE A 9 20.39 30.20 -8.73
N ILE A 10 20.90 29.03 -8.33
CA ILE A 10 20.58 27.75 -8.97
C ILE A 10 19.09 27.48 -8.87
N TRP A 11 18.51 27.57 -7.67
CA TRP A 11 17.07 27.42 -7.44
C TRP A 11 16.23 28.30 -8.38
N ALA A 12 16.55 29.60 -8.47
CA ALA A 12 15.85 30.53 -9.34
C ALA A 12 15.99 30.16 -10.82
N LYS A 13 17.19 29.75 -11.25
CA LYS A 13 17.46 29.25 -12.61
C LYS A 13 16.62 28.02 -12.91
N GLU A 14 16.63 27.01 -12.03
CA GLU A 14 15.89 25.75 -12.25
C GLU A 14 14.38 25.98 -12.30
N LEU A 15 13.84 26.86 -11.44
CA LEU A 15 12.42 27.22 -11.51
C LEU A 15 12.06 27.93 -12.81
N LEU A 16 12.89 28.87 -13.27
CA LEU A 16 12.68 29.57 -14.53
C LEU A 16 12.71 28.62 -15.73
N GLU A 17 13.62 27.64 -15.73
CA GLU A 17 13.69 26.62 -16.78
C GLU A 17 12.50 25.68 -16.72
N ALA A 18 12.12 25.19 -15.54
CA ALA A 18 10.93 24.35 -15.37
C ALA A 18 9.64 25.05 -15.82
N LEU A 19 9.51 26.35 -15.54
CA LEU A 19 8.36 27.16 -16.00
C LEU A 19 8.38 27.42 -17.52
N ARG A 20 9.54 27.34 -18.17
CA ARG A 20 9.67 27.52 -19.63
C ARG A 20 9.46 26.20 -20.38
N ASP A 21 9.76 25.07 -19.76
CA ASP A 21 9.50 23.76 -20.33
C ASP A 21 8.00 23.42 -20.28
N ARG A 22 7.32 23.72 -21.38
CA ARG A 22 5.90 23.43 -21.58
C ARG A 22 5.57 21.97 -21.36
N LYS A 23 6.46 21.04 -21.75
CA LYS A 23 6.20 19.60 -21.62
C LYS A 23 6.20 19.20 -20.14
N THR A 24 7.19 19.68 -19.39
CA THR A 24 7.28 19.44 -17.95
C THR A 24 6.09 20.06 -17.22
N LEU A 25 5.70 21.29 -17.53
CA LEU A 25 4.50 21.91 -16.94
C LEU A 25 3.20 21.17 -17.28
N ILE A 26 3.03 20.71 -18.52
CA ILE A 26 1.85 19.95 -18.91
C ILE A 26 1.78 18.65 -18.10
N ILE A 27 2.87 17.88 -18.04
CA ILE A 27 2.88 16.59 -17.35
C ILE A 27 2.76 16.76 -15.82
N MET A 28 3.46 17.74 -15.25
CA MET A 28 3.57 17.92 -13.81
C MET A 28 2.37 18.67 -13.20
N VAL A 29 1.75 19.59 -13.93
CA VAL A 29 0.69 20.46 -13.41
C VAL A 29 -0.61 20.23 -14.17
N VAL A 30 -0.64 20.50 -15.46
CA VAL A 30 -1.91 20.57 -16.23
C VAL A 30 -2.60 19.21 -16.31
N LEU A 31 -1.83 18.15 -16.55
CA LEU A 31 -2.37 16.82 -16.78
C LEU A 31 -3.06 16.26 -15.53
N PRO A 32 -2.44 16.21 -14.33
CA PRO A 32 -3.14 15.93 -13.07
C PRO A 32 -4.35 16.82 -12.84
N LEU A 33 -4.19 18.14 -13.05
CA LEU A 33 -5.24 19.13 -12.79
C LEU A 33 -6.49 18.93 -13.65
N VAL A 34 -6.35 18.39 -14.86
CA VAL A 34 -7.46 18.20 -15.80
C VAL A 34 -7.97 16.77 -15.79
N ILE A 35 -7.08 15.77 -15.82
CA ILE A 35 -7.48 14.37 -15.95
C ILE A 35 -8.29 13.92 -14.75
N TYR A 36 -7.88 14.21 -13.51
CA TYR A 36 -8.60 13.68 -12.35
C TYR A 36 -10.01 14.25 -12.21
N PRO A 37 -10.21 15.59 -12.33
CA PRO A 37 -11.55 16.14 -12.44
C PRO A 37 -12.37 15.54 -13.57
N LEU A 38 -11.79 15.39 -14.76
CA LEU A 38 -12.51 14.89 -15.93
C LEU A 38 -12.90 13.42 -15.79
N VAL A 39 -12.02 12.58 -15.22
CA VAL A 39 -12.33 11.17 -14.90
C VAL A 39 -13.41 11.10 -13.83
N PHE A 40 -13.32 11.92 -12.78
CA PHE A 40 -14.31 11.92 -11.70
C PHE A 40 -15.69 12.38 -12.19
N ILE A 41 -15.75 13.52 -12.88
CA ILE A 41 -16.99 14.05 -13.49
C ILE A 41 -17.52 13.07 -14.54
N GLY A 42 -16.66 12.52 -15.39
CA GLY A 42 -17.04 11.55 -16.41
C GLY A 42 -17.62 10.27 -15.83
N LEU A 43 -17.01 9.71 -14.79
CA LEU A 43 -17.53 8.53 -14.10
C LEU A 43 -18.84 8.85 -13.36
N SER A 44 -18.93 10.00 -12.70
CA SER A 44 -20.16 10.45 -12.03
C SER A 44 -21.30 10.67 -13.03
N GLN A 45 -21.05 11.30 -14.17
CA GLN A 45 -22.06 11.48 -15.22
C GLN A 45 -22.43 10.18 -15.89
N ALA A 46 -21.47 9.30 -16.15
CA ALA A 46 -21.74 7.98 -16.72
C ALA A 46 -22.61 7.13 -15.78
N THR A 47 -22.31 7.14 -14.48
CA THR A 47 -23.12 6.44 -13.47
C THR A 47 -24.51 7.05 -13.31
N MET A 48 -24.64 8.39 -13.31
CA MET A 48 -25.96 9.04 -13.29
C MET A 48 -26.77 8.76 -14.56
N ALA A 49 -26.17 8.90 -15.75
CA ALA A 49 -26.83 8.59 -17.00
C ALA A 49 -27.22 7.11 -17.12
N GLN A 50 -26.39 6.20 -16.58
CA GLN A 50 -26.73 4.78 -16.48
C GLN A 50 -27.92 4.56 -15.55
N ARG A 51 -27.94 5.20 -14.36
CA ARG A 51 -29.08 5.12 -13.44
C ARG A 51 -30.35 5.67 -14.06
N GLU A 52 -30.33 6.88 -14.60
CA GLU A 52 -31.50 7.48 -15.28
C GLU A 52 -32.00 6.59 -16.43
N ARG A 53 -31.10 5.95 -17.18
CA ARG A 53 -31.46 5.03 -18.26
C ARG A 53 -32.15 3.77 -17.74
N ILE A 54 -31.63 3.17 -16.66
CA ILE A 54 -32.23 1.98 -16.03
C ILE A 54 -33.55 2.35 -15.34
N GLU A 55 -33.61 3.51 -14.68
CA GLU A 55 -34.83 4.05 -14.07
C GLU A 55 -35.92 4.33 -15.12
N ALA A 56 -35.55 4.84 -16.30
CA ALA A 56 -36.49 5.04 -17.40
C ALA A 56 -36.80 3.77 -18.20
N GLU A 57 -36.09 2.66 -17.96
CA GLU A 57 -36.30 1.41 -18.69
C GLU A 57 -37.60 0.73 -18.25
N GLN A 58 -38.29 0.13 -19.23
CA GLN A 58 -39.41 -0.75 -18.92
C GLN A 58 -38.89 -2.11 -18.46
N LEU A 59 -39.01 -2.38 -17.16
CA LEU A 59 -38.54 -3.62 -16.56
C LEU A 59 -39.68 -4.63 -16.51
N SER A 60 -39.42 -5.87 -16.96
CA SER A 60 -40.38 -6.97 -16.80
C SER A 60 -40.34 -7.45 -15.34
N LEU A 61 -41.50 -7.47 -14.69
CA LEU A 61 -41.66 -7.92 -13.32
C LEU A 61 -42.41 -9.24 -13.30
N GLY A 62 -41.88 -10.25 -12.63
CA GLY A 62 -42.53 -11.54 -12.45
C GLY A 62 -43.53 -11.50 -11.30
N LEU A 63 -44.63 -12.22 -11.44
CA LEU A 63 -45.55 -12.55 -10.38
C LEU A 63 -45.72 -14.07 -10.33
N ALA A 64 -45.36 -14.69 -9.21
CA ALA A 64 -45.47 -16.13 -8.99
C ALA A 64 -46.47 -16.42 -7.86
N GLY A 65 -47.23 -17.51 -8.01
CA GLY A 65 -48.24 -17.93 -7.05
C GLY A 65 -49.63 -17.34 -7.34
N ALA A 66 -50.35 -16.90 -6.32
CA ALA A 66 -51.71 -16.36 -6.50
C ALA A 66 -51.73 -14.87 -6.85
N GLU A 67 -52.87 -14.41 -7.37
CA GLU A 67 -53.12 -13.00 -7.62
C GLU A 67 -52.98 -12.17 -6.32
N PRO A 68 -52.22 -11.07 -6.34
CA PRO A 68 -52.05 -10.21 -5.18
C PRO A 68 -53.38 -9.57 -4.76
N PRO A 69 -53.54 -9.22 -3.47
CA PRO A 69 -54.67 -8.44 -3.00
C PRO A 69 -54.85 -7.16 -3.81
N GLU A 70 -56.10 -6.72 -4.03
CA GLU A 70 -56.44 -5.59 -4.93
C GLU A 70 -55.66 -4.30 -4.65
N ALA A 71 -55.38 -4.00 -3.38
CA ALA A 71 -54.58 -2.84 -2.99
C ALA A 71 -53.09 -2.97 -3.37
N LEU A 72 -52.51 -4.18 -3.28
CA LEU A 72 -51.15 -4.46 -3.75
C LEU A 72 -51.13 -4.49 -5.29
N ARG A 73 -52.14 -5.07 -5.93
CA ARG A 73 -52.32 -5.04 -7.38
C ARG A 73 -52.32 -3.61 -7.91
N SER A 74 -53.10 -2.73 -7.29
CA SER A 74 -53.16 -1.31 -7.63
C SER A 74 -51.82 -0.60 -7.46
N ALA A 75 -51.06 -0.94 -6.40
CA ALA A 75 -49.73 -0.39 -6.15
C ALA A 75 -48.69 -0.87 -7.18
N LEU A 76 -48.79 -2.13 -7.61
CA LEU A 76 -47.94 -2.70 -8.67
C LEU A 76 -48.29 -2.12 -10.04
N ASP A 77 -49.58 -1.95 -10.34
CA ASP A 77 -50.05 -1.35 -11.60
C ASP A 77 -49.72 0.16 -11.67
N ALA A 78 -49.58 0.83 -10.50
CA ALA A 78 -49.12 2.22 -10.39
C ALA A 78 -47.60 2.39 -10.56
N LEU A 79 -46.82 1.30 -10.61
CA LEU A 79 -45.43 1.34 -11.04
C LEU A 79 -45.41 1.57 -12.55
N GLU A 80 -45.55 2.85 -12.95
CA GLU A 80 -45.44 3.24 -14.36
C GLU A 80 -44.18 2.62 -14.97
N ALA A 81 -44.32 2.04 -16.17
CA ALA A 81 -43.25 1.42 -16.95
C ALA A 81 -42.80 -0.01 -16.53
N SER A 82 -43.65 -0.87 -15.96
CA SER A 82 -43.27 -2.29 -15.73
C SER A 82 -44.32 -3.28 -16.22
N GLU A 83 -43.94 -4.25 -17.08
CA GLU A 83 -44.85 -5.30 -17.54
C GLU A 83 -44.88 -6.43 -16.50
N LEU A 84 -46.05 -6.67 -15.91
CA LEU A 84 -46.23 -7.73 -14.91
C LEU A 84 -46.54 -9.07 -15.61
N LEU A 85 -45.59 -9.99 -15.60
CA LEU A 85 -45.68 -11.31 -16.22
C LEU A 85 -45.94 -12.37 -15.15
N HIS A 86 -46.92 -13.25 -15.38
CA HIS A 86 -47.07 -14.43 -14.53
C HIS A 86 -45.96 -15.45 -14.84
N VAL A 87 -45.31 -15.94 -13.79
CA VAL A 87 -44.22 -16.93 -13.89
C VAL A 87 -44.47 -18.07 -12.92
N ASP A 88 -44.23 -19.31 -13.37
CA ASP A 88 -44.44 -20.51 -12.55
C ASP A 88 -43.38 -20.64 -11.43
N ASP A 89 -42.12 -20.31 -11.74
CA ASP A 89 -40.99 -20.31 -10.81
C ASP A 89 -40.24 -18.97 -10.87
N ALA A 90 -40.41 -18.17 -9.82
CA ALA A 90 -39.78 -16.87 -9.66
C ALA A 90 -38.25 -16.91 -9.72
N ALA A 91 -37.62 -17.94 -9.13
CA ALA A 91 -36.17 -18.04 -9.10
C ALA A 91 -35.61 -18.46 -10.46
N ALA A 92 -36.28 -19.38 -11.14
CA ALA A 92 -35.90 -19.81 -12.48
C ALA A 92 -36.07 -18.68 -13.51
N ALA A 93 -37.17 -17.92 -13.44
CA ALA A 93 -37.46 -16.82 -14.36
C ALA A 93 -36.48 -15.65 -14.22
N VAL A 94 -36.12 -15.28 -12.98
CA VAL A 94 -35.08 -14.26 -12.72
C VAL A 94 -33.70 -14.78 -13.14
N GLY A 95 -33.35 -16.01 -12.79
CA GLY A 95 -32.05 -16.60 -13.14
C GLY A 95 -31.83 -16.82 -14.65
N GLN A 96 -32.91 -16.93 -15.43
CA GLN A 96 -32.87 -17.02 -16.89
C GLN A 96 -32.99 -15.65 -17.59
N GLY A 97 -33.23 -14.57 -16.83
CA GLY A 97 -33.40 -13.22 -17.37
C GLY A 97 -34.73 -13.00 -18.11
N GLU A 98 -35.75 -13.83 -17.86
CA GLU A 98 -37.10 -13.64 -18.41
C GLU A 98 -37.79 -12.42 -17.77
N VAL A 99 -37.57 -12.25 -16.46
CA VAL A 99 -38.01 -11.08 -15.68
C VAL A 99 -36.83 -10.48 -14.91
N ALA A 100 -36.85 -9.16 -14.71
CA ALA A 100 -35.82 -8.46 -13.97
C ALA A 100 -35.88 -8.78 -12.47
N ALA A 101 -37.08 -8.84 -11.87
CA ALA A 101 -37.30 -9.35 -10.52
C ALA A 101 -38.69 -9.95 -10.43
N ALA A 102 -38.93 -10.86 -9.47
CA ALA A 102 -40.21 -11.53 -9.30
C ALA A 102 -40.75 -11.40 -7.89
N LEU A 103 -42.06 -11.20 -7.77
CA LEU A 103 -42.81 -11.21 -6.52
C LEU A 103 -43.50 -12.57 -6.36
N THR A 104 -43.28 -13.25 -5.23
CA THR A 104 -43.99 -14.50 -4.89
C THR A 104 -45.06 -14.24 -3.85
N VAL A 105 -46.31 -14.58 -4.20
CA VAL A 105 -47.49 -14.41 -3.35
C VAL A 105 -48.11 -15.79 -3.04
N PRO A 106 -48.24 -16.19 -1.77
CA PRO A 106 -48.85 -17.47 -1.39
C PRO A 106 -50.32 -17.59 -1.83
N GLU A 107 -50.78 -18.82 -2.13
CA GLU A 107 -52.16 -19.06 -2.61
C GLU A 107 -53.25 -18.64 -1.62
N ASP A 108 -52.95 -18.71 -0.32
CA ASP A 108 -53.86 -18.37 0.76
C ASP A 108 -53.80 -16.89 1.15
N ALA A 109 -53.02 -16.04 0.44
CA ALA A 109 -52.74 -14.67 0.83
C ALA A 109 -53.99 -13.83 1.14
N VAL A 110 -55.02 -13.87 0.27
CA VAL A 110 -56.26 -13.12 0.46
C VAL A 110 -57.05 -13.63 1.67
N ALA A 111 -57.18 -14.95 1.82
CA ALA A 111 -57.90 -15.57 2.93
C ALA A 111 -57.19 -15.31 4.27
N THR A 112 -55.87 -15.43 4.30
CA THR A 112 -55.03 -15.19 5.47
C THR A 112 -55.05 -13.72 5.87
N LEU A 113 -55.04 -12.77 4.93
CA LEU A 113 -55.21 -11.35 5.23
C LEU A 113 -56.59 -11.02 5.79
N ALA A 114 -57.66 -11.58 5.22
CA ALA A 114 -59.03 -11.40 5.68
C ALA A 114 -59.26 -11.99 7.09
N ALA A 115 -58.58 -13.08 7.42
CA ALA A 115 -58.58 -13.69 8.75
C ALA A 115 -57.71 -12.93 9.79
N GLY A 116 -57.07 -11.82 9.41
CA GLY A 116 -56.18 -11.05 10.29
C GLY A 116 -54.76 -11.61 10.42
N GLY A 117 -54.41 -12.65 9.66
CA GLY A 117 -53.09 -13.27 9.64
C GLY A 117 -52.01 -12.44 8.92
N GLN A 118 -50.79 -12.97 8.91
CA GLN A 118 -49.61 -12.41 8.24
C GLN A 118 -49.30 -13.22 6.98
N VAL A 119 -49.01 -12.54 5.86
CA VAL A 119 -48.64 -13.20 4.60
C VAL A 119 -47.16 -12.96 4.29
N PRO A 120 -46.36 -14.01 4.06
CA PRO A 120 -44.97 -13.88 3.65
C PRO A 120 -44.89 -13.59 2.14
N ILE A 121 -44.68 -12.33 1.78
CA ILE A 121 -44.40 -11.92 0.39
C ILE A 121 -42.88 -11.94 0.19
N THR A 122 -42.42 -12.60 -0.88
CA THR A 122 -40.98 -12.71 -1.20
C THR A 122 -40.66 -11.98 -2.50
N VAL A 123 -39.58 -11.19 -2.51
CA VAL A 123 -39.04 -10.60 -3.74
C VAL A 123 -37.77 -11.36 -4.11
N VAL A 124 -37.73 -11.89 -5.33
CA VAL A 124 -36.61 -12.64 -5.89
C VAL A 124 -35.92 -11.76 -6.93
N PHE A 125 -34.61 -11.60 -6.82
CA PHE A 125 -33.80 -10.77 -7.69
C PHE A 125 -32.37 -11.34 -7.81
N ASP A 126 -31.67 -10.97 -8.89
CA ASP A 126 -30.26 -11.29 -9.11
C ASP A 126 -29.39 -10.12 -8.64
N GLY A 127 -28.64 -10.35 -7.56
CA GLY A 127 -27.73 -9.35 -6.99
C GLY A 127 -26.53 -8.97 -7.86
N SER A 128 -26.35 -9.62 -9.01
CA SER A 128 -25.29 -9.32 -9.98
C SER A 128 -25.74 -8.48 -11.18
N ASP A 129 -27.04 -8.17 -11.29
CA ASP A 129 -27.63 -7.36 -12.37
C ASP A 129 -28.22 -6.04 -11.83
N ASP A 130 -27.73 -4.91 -12.35
CA ASP A 130 -28.21 -3.58 -11.99
C ASP A 130 -29.72 -3.38 -12.32
N ARG A 131 -30.22 -4.00 -13.39
CA ARG A 131 -31.66 -3.94 -13.76
C ARG A 131 -32.51 -4.69 -12.74
N SER A 132 -32.00 -5.80 -12.23
CA SER A 132 -32.66 -6.61 -11.22
C SER A 132 -32.70 -5.90 -9.85
N HIS A 133 -31.62 -5.22 -9.47
CA HIS A 133 -31.59 -4.35 -8.29
C HIS A 133 -32.62 -3.21 -8.34
N GLU A 134 -32.76 -2.55 -9.50
CA GLU A 134 -33.77 -1.50 -9.66
C GLU A 134 -35.20 -2.08 -9.62
N ALA A 135 -35.44 -3.23 -10.24
CA ALA A 135 -36.73 -3.92 -10.18
C ALA A 135 -37.10 -4.34 -8.75
N GLU A 136 -36.12 -4.84 -7.97
CA GLU A 136 -36.29 -5.15 -6.54
C GLU A 136 -36.68 -3.89 -5.75
N SER A 137 -35.99 -2.78 -5.97
CA SER A 137 -36.24 -1.50 -5.31
C SER A 137 -37.67 -0.99 -5.57
N ARG A 138 -38.17 -1.13 -6.81
CA ARG A 138 -39.56 -0.79 -7.18
C ARG A 138 -40.58 -1.69 -6.49
N LEU A 139 -40.39 -3.01 -6.56
CA LEU A 139 -41.27 -3.99 -5.92
C LEU A 139 -41.30 -3.79 -4.40
N ARG A 140 -40.14 -3.58 -3.77
CA ARG A 140 -40.01 -3.30 -2.34
C ARG A 140 -40.78 -2.05 -1.94
N ARG A 141 -40.71 -0.97 -2.72
CA ARG A 141 -41.50 0.26 -2.47
C ARG A 141 -43.00 -0.03 -2.50
N ALA A 142 -43.50 -0.65 -3.57
CA ALA A 142 -44.92 -0.99 -3.68
C ALA A 142 -45.42 -1.92 -2.56
N VAL A 143 -44.63 -2.94 -2.19
CA VAL A 143 -44.95 -3.85 -1.08
C VAL A 143 -44.94 -3.11 0.26
N THR A 144 -44.00 -2.19 0.48
CA THR A 144 -43.92 -1.41 1.73
C THR A 144 -45.11 -0.45 1.87
N ASP A 145 -45.53 0.19 0.78
CA ASP A 145 -46.73 1.04 0.75
C ASP A 145 -47.99 0.21 1.04
N PHE A 146 -48.11 -0.98 0.47
CA PHE A 146 -49.18 -1.93 0.77
C PHE A 146 -49.17 -2.40 2.24
N ILE A 147 -48.00 -2.75 2.79
CA ILE A 147 -47.87 -3.11 4.20
C ILE A 147 -48.36 -1.96 5.10
N THR A 148 -48.01 -0.73 4.74
CA THR A 148 -48.40 0.47 5.50
C THR A 148 -49.91 0.71 5.43
N SER A 149 -50.54 0.53 4.27
CA SER A 149 -51.99 0.71 4.11
C SER A 149 -52.80 -0.35 4.86
N VAL A 150 -52.43 -1.63 4.75
CA VAL A 150 -53.08 -2.74 5.48
C VAL A 150 -52.94 -2.56 6.99
N ARG A 151 -51.75 -2.16 7.45
CA ARG A 151 -51.48 -1.88 8.87
C ARG A 151 -52.36 -0.74 9.38
N ALA A 152 -52.45 0.37 8.64
CA ALA A 152 -53.29 1.51 9.01
C ALA A 152 -54.78 1.13 9.09
N GLN A 153 -55.27 0.33 8.13
CA GLN A 153 -56.66 -0.13 8.11
C GLN A 153 -56.98 -1.03 9.31
N ARG A 154 -56.12 -2.03 9.60
CA ARG A 154 -56.29 -2.92 10.76
C ARG A 154 -56.29 -2.18 12.10
N LEU A 155 -55.43 -1.17 12.25
CA LEU A 155 -55.41 -0.31 13.43
C LEU A 155 -56.70 0.50 13.56
N ALA A 156 -57.19 1.07 12.46
CA ALA A 156 -58.44 1.83 12.44
C ALA A 156 -59.66 0.96 12.79
N ASP A 157 -59.76 -0.25 12.21
CA ASP A 157 -60.83 -1.21 12.48
C ASP A 157 -60.83 -1.66 13.95
N ALA A 158 -59.64 -1.83 14.53
CA ALA A 158 -59.46 -2.15 15.94
C ALA A 158 -59.58 -0.93 16.88
N LYS A 159 -59.73 0.29 16.34
CA LYS A 159 -59.72 1.57 17.08
C LYS A 159 -58.45 1.77 17.93
N LEU A 160 -57.32 1.28 17.43
CA LEU A 160 -56.00 1.40 18.07
C LEU A 160 -55.20 2.52 17.40
N SER A 161 -54.43 3.28 18.19
CA SER A 161 -53.53 4.29 17.64
C SER A 161 -52.30 3.64 16.99
N PRO A 162 -51.63 4.32 16.03
CA PRO A 162 -50.33 3.87 15.50
C PRO A 162 -49.27 3.63 16.59
N GLU A 163 -49.34 4.37 17.70
CA GLU A 163 -48.45 4.20 18.87
C GLU A 163 -48.63 2.83 19.56
N TYR A 164 -49.71 2.10 19.30
CA TYR A 164 -49.93 0.76 19.86
C TYR A 164 -48.93 -0.28 19.33
N ILE A 165 -48.53 -0.16 18.06
CA ILE A 165 -47.59 -1.08 17.41
C ILE A 165 -46.14 -0.59 17.46
N ASP A 166 -45.95 0.72 17.57
CA ASP A 166 -44.64 1.37 17.69
C ASP A 166 -44.56 2.17 19.01
N PRO A 167 -44.61 1.49 20.18
CA PRO A 167 -44.71 2.15 21.49
C PRO A 167 -43.41 2.85 21.93
N VAL A 168 -42.31 2.65 21.20
CA VAL A 168 -41.00 3.21 21.52
C VAL A 168 -40.52 4.05 20.34
N ALA A 169 -40.51 5.37 20.53
CA ALA A 169 -39.90 6.29 19.58
C ALA A 169 -38.37 6.29 19.78
N LEU A 170 -37.63 5.65 18.88
CA LEU A 170 -36.17 5.72 18.84
C LEU A 170 -35.74 7.04 18.17
N SER A 171 -35.20 7.98 18.94
CA SER A 171 -34.50 9.16 18.42
C SER A 171 -32.99 8.89 18.38
N THR A 172 -32.34 9.25 17.28
CA THR A 172 -30.88 9.16 17.16
C THR A 172 -30.29 10.56 17.15
N ASP A 173 -29.50 10.89 18.17
CA ASP A 173 -28.81 12.17 18.27
C ASP A 173 -27.35 12.02 17.84
N ASN A 174 -27.00 12.62 16.70
CA ASN A 174 -25.61 12.66 16.24
C ASN A 174 -24.84 13.75 16.98
N VAL A 175 -23.94 13.33 17.87
CA VAL A 175 -23.09 14.24 18.66
C VAL A 175 -21.92 14.84 17.86
N ALA A 176 -21.62 14.33 16.67
CA ALA A 176 -20.51 14.81 15.85
C ALA A 176 -20.92 16.05 15.05
N PRO A 177 -20.21 17.19 15.17
CA PRO A 177 -20.48 18.37 14.35
C PRO A 177 -20.36 18.04 12.84
N PRO A 178 -21.16 18.68 11.95
CA PRO A 178 -21.10 18.46 10.51
C PRO A 178 -19.66 18.55 9.94
N ALA A 179 -18.89 19.55 10.38
CA ALA A 179 -17.49 19.73 9.96
C ALA A 179 -16.59 18.52 10.28
N ARG A 180 -16.82 17.82 11.40
CA ARG A 180 -16.06 16.62 11.77
C ARG A 180 -16.45 15.41 10.92
N GLN A 181 -17.71 15.34 10.49
CA GLN A 181 -18.20 14.30 9.59
C GLN A 181 -17.64 14.48 8.17
N GLY A 182 -17.67 15.70 7.64
CA GLY A 182 -16.98 16.04 6.39
C GLY A 182 -15.48 15.75 6.47
N GLY A 183 -14.83 16.12 7.58
CA GLY A 183 -13.43 15.80 7.86
C GLY A 183 -13.11 14.30 7.92
N PHE A 184 -14.06 13.47 8.36
CA PHE A 184 -13.90 12.01 8.40
C PHE A 184 -13.89 11.39 7.01
N ILE A 185 -14.86 11.75 6.16
CA ILE A 185 -14.94 11.27 4.78
C ILE A 185 -13.70 11.72 4.00
N LEU A 186 -13.38 13.02 4.07
CA LEU A 186 -12.24 13.59 3.36
C LEU A 186 -10.91 13.05 3.89
N GLY A 187 -10.79 12.81 5.20
CA GLY A 187 -9.60 12.29 5.85
C GLY A 187 -9.21 10.86 5.43
N GLN A 188 -10.15 10.08 4.90
CA GLN A 188 -9.86 8.73 4.41
C GLN A 188 -9.23 8.72 3.02
N ILE A 189 -9.59 9.68 2.15
CA ILE A 189 -9.18 9.67 0.73
C ILE A 189 -8.13 10.74 0.44
N LEU A 190 -8.33 11.97 0.92
CA LEU A 190 -7.51 13.12 0.52
C LEU A 190 -6.04 12.97 0.90
N PRO A 191 -5.64 12.56 2.11
CA PRO A 191 -4.23 12.47 2.47
C PRO A 191 -3.44 11.49 1.60
N MET A 192 -4.05 10.34 1.28
CA MET A 192 -3.47 9.36 0.37
C MET A 192 -3.34 9.94 -1.04
N LEU A 193 -4.39 10.55 -1.57
CA LEU A 193 -4.36 11.10 -2.92
C LEU A 193 -3.38 12.26 -3.05
N VAL A 194 -3.41 13.24 -2.15
CA VAL A 194 -2.47 14.37 -2.14
C VAL A 194 -1.04 13.87 -2.05
N SER A 195 -0.77 12.90 -1.17
CA SER A 195 0.58 12.38 -1.02
C SER A 195 1.05 11.65 -2.27
N PHE A 196 0.20 10.81 -2.89
CA PHE A 196 0.49 10.13 -4.16
C PHE A 196 0.85 11.14 -5.26
N LEU A 197 0.06 12.20 -5.40
CA LEU A 197 0.27 13.25 -6.39
C LEU A 197 1.57 14.03 -6.15
N MET A 198 1.89 14.32 -4.89
CA MET A 198 3.12 15.02 -4.54
C MET A 198 4.38 14.17 -4.78
N ILE A 199 4.31 12.85 -4.56
CA ILE A 199 5.40 11.94 -4.94
C ILE A 199 5.62 12.01 -6.46
N GLY A 200 4.53 11.95 -7.25
CA GLY A 200 4.58 12.07 -8.70
C GLY A 200 5.13 13.44 -9.15
N ALA A 201 4.79 14.51 -8.44
CA ALA A 201 5.29 15.85 -8.71
C ALA A 201 6.81 16.00 -8.48
N ALA A 202 7.38 15.26 -7.53
CA ALA A 202 8.83 15.22 -7.30
C ALA A 202 9.57 14.36 -8.36
N PHE A 203 8.88 13.40 -8.96
CA PHE A 203 9.46 12.36 -9.81
C PHE A 203 10.16 12.92 -11.06
N TYR A 204 9.43 13.65 -11.91
CA TYR A 204 9.97 14.18 -13.18
C TYR A 204 11.04 15.28 -12.97
N PRO A 205 10.81 16.29 -12.11
CA PRO A 205 11.83 17.30 -11.81
C PRO A 205 13.12 16.70 -11.25
N ALA A 206 13.02 15.69 -10.38
CA ALA A 206 14.21 15.02 -9.85
C ALA A 206 15.04 14.35 -10.96
N ILE A 207 14.38 13.72 -11.95
CA ILE A 207 15.07 13.11 -13.10
C ILE A 207 15.73 14.18 -13.96
N ASP A 208 14.98 15.20 -14.38
CA ASP A 208 15.48 16.18 -15.33
C ASP A 208 16.65 17.00 -14.77
N LEU A 209 16.52 17.45 -13.52
CA LEU A 209 17.52 18.28 -12.84
C LEU A 209 18.78 17.51 -12.43
N THR A 210 18.77 16.17 -12.53
CA THR A 210 19.93 15.32 -12.19
C THR A 210 20.41 14.53 -13.41
N ALA A 211 19.80 13.38 -13.70
CA ALA A 211 20.18 12.51 -14.81
C ALA A 211 19.96 13.15 -16.18
N GLY A 212 18.93 14.00 -16.33
CA GLY A 212 18.67 14.75 -17.55
C GLY A 212 19.81 15.71 -17.90
N GLU A 213 20.26 16.53 -16.93
CA GLU A 213 21.43 17.38 -17.12
C GLU A 213 22.74 16.61 -17.34
N LYS A 214 22.87 15.45 -16.71
CA LYS A 214 24.03 14.58 -16.91
C LYS A 214 24.07 13.99 -18.33
N GLU A 215 22.92 13.61 -18.87
CA GLU A 215 22.76 13.15 -20.26
C GLU A 215 23.05 14.27 -21.26
N ARG A 216 22.63 15.50 -20.95
CA ARG A 216 22.89 16.69 -21.78
C ARG A 216 24.33 17.22 -21.69
N GLY A 217 25.15 16.69 -20.78
CA GLY A 217 26.51 17.16 -20.55
C GLY A 217 26.61 18.51 -19.80
N THR A 218 25.48 19.04 -19.31
CA THR A 218 25.44 20.37 -18.65
C THR A 218 25.86 20.28 -17.19
N LEU A 219 25.71 19.11 -16.56
CA LEU A 219 26.09 18.89 -15.17
C LEU A 219 27.61 18.99 -14.96
N GLN A 220 28.40 18.50 -15.91
CA GLN A 220 29.86 18.53 -15.88
C GLN A 220 30.34 19.99 -15.93
N THR A 221 29.74 20.81 -16.80
CA THR A 221 30.02 22.25 -16.86
C THR A 221 29.75 22.93 -15.52
N LEU A 222 28.61 22.63 -14.89
CA LEU A 222 28.24 23.19 -13.57
C LEU A 222 29.24 22.78 -12.47
N LEU A 223 29.80 21.58 -12.53
CA LEU A 223 30.80 21.08 -11.57
C LEU A 223 32.20 21.67 -11.78
N THR A 224 32.49 22.27 -12.94
CA THR A 224 33.73 23.04 -13.17
C THR A 224 33.64 24.47 -12.67
N ALA A 225 32.42 24.97 -12.42
CA ALA A 225 32.25 26.29 -11.81
C ALA A 225 32.82 26.30 -10.38
N PRO A 226 33.39 27.43 -9.92
CA PRO A 226 34.00 27.55 -8.59
C PRO A 226 32.94 27.67 -7.47
N ILE A 227 31.99 26.74 -7.45
CA ILE A 227 30.90 26.64 -6.48
C ILE A 227 30.95 25.27 -5.78
N PRO A 228 30.73 25.21 -4.46
CA PRO A 228 30.68 23.93 -3.75
C PRO A 228 29.54 23.04 -4.27
N SER A 229 29.80 21.73 -4.42
CA SER A 229 28.79 20.76 -4.88
C SER A 229 27.55 20.71 -3.98
N ILE A 230 27.71 20.98 -2.68
CA ILE A 230 26.56 21.05 -1.76
C ILE A 230 25.59 22.17 -2.11
N SER A 231 26.09 23.30 -2.64
CA SER A 231 25.25 24.43 -3.06
C SER A 231 24.45 24.09 -4.32
N ILE A 232 25.05 23.31 -5.22
CA ILE A 232 24.38 22.78 -6.43
C ILE A 232 23.23 21.86 -6.01
N VAL A 233 23.52 20.88 -5.16
CA VAL A 233 22.53 19.91 -4.70
C VAL A 233 21.41 20.61 -3.93
N ALA A 234 21.74 21.55 -3.04
CA ALA A 234 20.75 22.31 -2.27
C ALA A 234 19.83 23.18 -3.17
N GLY A 235 20.39 23.86 -4.17
CA GLY A 235 19.60 24.67 -5.11
C GLY A 235 18.64 23.83 -5.95
N LYS A 236 19.12 22.69 -6.48
CA LYS A 236 18.30 21.73 -7.24
C LYS A 236 17.22 21.09 -6.37
N PHE A 237 17.58 20.70 -5.15
CA PHE A 237 16.63 20.17 -4.17
C PHE A 237 15.53 21.16 -3.85
N ALA A 238 15.88 22.42 -3.55
CA ALA A 238 14.90 23.47 -3.32
C ALA A 238 13.94 23.62 -4.51
N ALA A 239 14.44 23.48 -5.75
CA ALA A 239 13.60 23.60 -6.95
C ALA A 239 12.60 22.44 -7.04
N VAL A 240 13.05 21.19 -6.86
CA VAL A 240 12.17 20.01 -6.82
C VAL A 240 11.09 20.17 -5.74
N VAL A 241 11.47 20.60 -4.55
CA VAL A 241 10.54 20.80 -3.42
C VAL A 241 9.51 21.88 -3.75
N THR A 242 9.96 23.03 -4.26
CA THR A 242 9.04 24.12 -4.65
C THR A 242 8.05 23.67 -5.72
N LEU A 243 8.51 22.99 -6.77
CA LEU A 243 7.64 22.48 -7.83
C LEU A 243 6.63 21.47 -7.28
N SER A 244 7.08 20.58 -6.39
CA SER A 244 6.20 19.58 -5.74
C SER A 244 5.12 20.22 -4.89
N ILE A 245 5.44 21.26 -4.11
CA ILE A 245 4.47 21.99 -3.28
C ILE A 245 3.47 22.73 -4.16
N ILE A 246 3.93 23.42 -5.21
CA ILE A 246 3.04 24.14 -6.14
C ILE A 246 2.06 23.17 -6.80
N THR A 247 2.56 22.06 -7.36
CA THR A 247 1.70 21.03 -7.94
C THR A 247 0.73 20.43 -6.92
N GLY A 248 1.21 20.12 -5.71
CA GLY A 248 0.36 19.60 -4.64
C GLY A 248 -0.76 20.56 -4.27
N ALA A 249 -0.46 21.85 -4.12
CA ALA A 249 -1.44 22.88 -3.79
C ALA A 249 -2.47 23.07 -4.92
N LEU A 250 -2.03 23.09 -6.18
CA LEU A 250 -2.93 23.19 -7.34
C LEU A 250 -3.84 21.96 -7.46
N ASN A 251 -3.31 20.76 -7.23
CA ASN A 251 -4.11 19.53 -7.24
C ASN A 251 -5.13 19.49 -6.10
N LEU A 252 -4.75 19.93 -4.90
CA LEU A 252 -5.68 20.04 -3.76
C LEU A 252 -6.80 21.04 -4.07
N LEU A 253 -6.47 22.18 -4.67
CA LEU A 253 -7.45 23.17 -5.10
C LEU A 253 -8.41 22.59 -6.15
N ALA A 254 -7.91 21.93 -7.19
CA ALA A 254 -8.75 21.30 -8.21
C ALA A 254 -9.68 20.25 -7.62
N LEU A 255 -9.17 19.41 -6.72
CA LEU A 255 -9.98 18.38 -6.08
C LEU A 255 -11.06 19.00 -5.18
N GLY A 256 -10.76 20.08 -4.47
CA GLY A 256 -11.74 20.84 -3.70
C GLY A 256 -12.84 21.43 -4.59
N LEU A 257 -12.47 22.00 -5.75
CA LEU A 257 -13.44 22.52 -6.72
C LEU A 257 -14.32 21.42 -7.33
N VAL A 258 -13.74 20.25 -7.64
CA VAL A 258 -14.50 19.09 -8.12
C VAL A 258 -15.47 18.60 -7.04
N ALA A 259 -15.00 18.43 -5.81
CA ALA A 259 -15.84 18.00 -4.70
C ALA A 259 -17.04 18.93 -4.48
N ALA A 260 -16.84 20.25 -4.62
CA ALA A 260 -17.91 21.24 -4.54
C ALA A 260 -18.90 21.20 -5.72
N SER A 261 -18.51 20.59 -6.85
CA SER A 261 -19.36 20.49 -8.05
C SER A 261 -20.23 19.24 -8.10
N ILE A 262 -20.02 18.28 -7.18
CA ILE A 262 -20.79 17.04 -7.13
C ILE A 262 -22.16 17.32 -6.49
N PRO A 263 -23.28 17.06 -7.20
CA PRO A 263 -24.60 17.15 -6.59
C PRO A 263 -24.76 16.02 -5.59
N LEU A 264 -24.63 16.34 -4.31
CA LEU A 264 -24.89 15.41 -3.21
C LEU A 264 -26.30 15.64 -2.66
N PRO A 265 -26.94 14.65 -2.00
CA PRO A 265 -28.17 14.87 -1.25
C PRO A 265 -28.00 16.00 -0.21
N ASP A 266 -29.04 16.77 0.07
CA ASP A 266 -28.97 17.95 0.96
C ASP A 266 -28.41 17.60 2.36
N GLU A 267 -28.69 16.39 2.87
CA GLU A 267 -28.12 15.89 4.12
C GLU A 267 -26.60 15.72 4.06
N LEU A 268 -26.04 15.34 2.92
CA LEU A 268 -24.59 15.18 2.70
C LEU A 268 -23.92 16.50 2.31
N GLN A 269 -24.59 17.37 1.55
CA GLN A 269 -24.09 18.71 1.24
C GLN A 269 -23.95 19.55 2.51
N SER A 270 -24.92 19.49 3.42
CA SER A 270 -24.86 20.19 4.71
C SER A 270 -23.82 19.61 5.68
N GLN A 271 -23.36 18.37 5.46
CA GLN A 271 -22.25 17.74 6.19
C GLN A 271 -20.86 18.10 5.62
N ILE A 272 -20.78 18.44 4.33
CA ILE A 272 -19.54 18.85 3.65
C ILE A 272 -19.41 20.38 3.69
N VAL A 273 -19.46 20.94 4.89
CA VAL A 273 -19.03 22.32 5.10
C VAL A 273 -17.51 22.30 5.25
N PHE A 274 -16.80 22.86 4.26
CA PHE A 274 -15.34 23.07 4.31
C PHE A 274 -14.97 24.16 5.34
N SER A 275 -15.35 23.99 6.61
CA SER A 275 -14.90 24.84 7.71
C SER A 275 -13.70 24.21 8.42
N VAL A 276 -12.61 23.99 7.68
CA VAL A 276 -11.34 23.64 8.33
C VAL A 276 -10.84 24.91 9.02
N ALA A 277 -10.65 24.86 10.33
CA ALA A 277 -10.13 26.01 11.07
C ALA A 277 -8.77 26.48 10.46
N PRO A 278 -8.44 27.78 10.52
CA PRO A 278 -7.23 28.30 9.89
C PRO A 278 -5.93 27.61 10.32
N LEU A 279 -5.87 27.16 11.58
CA LEU A 279 -4.70 26.49 12.13
C LEU A 279 -4.47 25.08 11.52
N PRO A 280 -5.44 24.12 11.54
CA PRO A 280 -5.29 22.86 10.82
C PRO A 280 -4.96 23.01 9.33
N LEU A 281 -5.50 24.02 8.65
CA LEU A 281 -5.17 24.30 7.25
C LEU A 281 -3.69 24.69 7.07
N LEU A 282 -3.18 25.57 7.94
CA LEU A 282 -1.76 25.93 7.96
C LEU A 282 -0.87 24.71 8.24
N LEU A 283 -1.26 23.88 9.22
CA LEU A 283 -0.52 22.66 9.56
C LEU A 283 -0.54 21.62 8.43
N LEU A 284 -1.64 21.55 7.65
CA LEU A 284 -1.71 20.71 6.46
C LEU A 284 -0.74 21.18 5.38
N LEU A 285 -0.61 22.49 5.16
CA LEU A 285 0.40 23.06 4.26
C LEU A 285 1.82 22.73 4.74
N VAL A 286 2.09 22.80 6.06
CA VAL A 286 3.38 22.39 6.64
C VAL A 286 3.65 20.91 6.36
N CYS A 287 2.64 20.03 6.51
CA CYS A 287 2.77 18.62 6.19
C CYS A 287 3.11 18.40 4.71
N MET A 288 2.49 19.15 3.79
CA MET A 288 2.79 19.10 2.36
C MET A 288 4.23 19.54 2.07
N VAL A 289 4.72 20.60 2.72
CA VAL A 289 6.12 21.03 2.60
C VAL A 289 7.08 19.93 3.03
N LEU A 290 6.84 19.32 4.19
CA LEU A 290 7.65 18.22 4.72
C LEU A 290 7.63 17.00 3.79
N LEU A 291 6.47 16.68 3.22
CA LEU A 291 6.30 15.60 2.25
C LEU A 291 7.13 15.85 0.99
N GLY A 292 7.04 17.07 0.44
CA GLY A 292 7.82 17.50 -0.72
C GLY A 292 9.33 17.43 -0.46
N MET A 293 9.78 17.83 0.74
CA MET A 293 11.18 17.71 1.16
C MET A 293 11.64 16.25 1.21
N MET A 294 10.85 15.36 1.79
CA MET A 294 11.20 13.94 1.90
C MET A 294 11.31 13.26 0.54
N PHE A 295 10.28 13.38 -0.30
CA PHE A 295 10.29 12.73 -1.61
C PHE A 295 11.23 13.42 -2.59
N GLY A 296 11.36 14.74 -2.55
CA GLY A 296 12.37 15.45 -3.34
C GLY A 296 13.78 14.95 -3.05
N ALA A 297 14.12 14.77 -1.77
CA ALA A 297 15.44 14.29 -1.36
C ALA A 297 15.66 12.83 -1.76
N LEU A 298 14.65 11.97 -1.53
CA LEU A 298 14.69 10.56 -1.88
C LEU A 298 14.81 10.33 -3.39
N MET A 299 13.98 11.00 -4.19
CA MET A 299 14.00 10.89 -5.65
C MET A 299 15.30 11.41 -6.22
N MET A 300 15.81 12.56 -5.75
CA MET A 300 17.12 13.07 -6.19
C MET A 300 18.27 12.13 -5.83
N ALA A 301 18.25 11.52 -4.64
CA ALA A 301 19.31 10.62 -4.18
C ALA A 301 19.45 9.39 -5.08
N VAL A 302 18.35 8.91 -5.64
CA VAL A 302 18.35 7.78 -6.57
C VAL A 302 18.60 8.25 -8.01
N ALA A 303 17.96 9.33 -8.45
CA ALA A 303 18.07 9.84 -9.81
C ALA A 303 19.52 10.22 -10.20
N VAL A 304 20.29 10.79 -9.28
CA VAL A 304 21.71 11.17 -9.54
C VAL A 304 22.59 9.96 -9.89
N THR A 305 22.24 8.76 -9.43
CA THR A 305 23.01 7.55 -9.73
C THR A 305 22.89 7.12 -11.19
N ALA A 306 21.84 7.56 -11.88
CA ALA A 306 21.55 7.17 -13.24
C ALA A 306 22.45 7.89 -14.26
N ARG A 307 22.57 7.33 -15.47
CA ARG A 307 23.34 7.95 -16.57
C ARG A 307 22.47 8.79 -17.49
N SER A 308 21.26 8.32 -17.73
CA SER A 308 20.29 8.92 -18.64
C SER A 308 18.96 9.15 -17.95
N PHE A 309 18.12 9.98 -18.57
CA PHE A 309 16.73 10.19 -18.21
C PHE A 309 15.97 8.86 -18.09
N LYS A 310 16.17 7.94 -19.06
CA LYS A 310 15.52 6.63 -19.09
C LYS A 310 15.96 5.72 -17.94
N ASP A 311 17.26 5.74 -17.61
CA ASP A 311 17.79 4.96 -16.48
C ASP A 311 17.21 5.48 -15.16
N ALA A 312 17.15 6.80 -14.97
CA ALA A 312 16.60 7.40 -13.77
C ALA A 312 15.10 7.09 -13.63
N GLN A 313 14.34 7.22 -14.71
CA GLN A 313 12.93 6.82 -14.74
C GLN A 313 12.75 5.36 -14.32
N SER A 314 13.60 4.46 -14.81
CA SER A 314 13.54 3.04 -14.48
C SER A 314 13.90 2.74 -13.03
N TYR A 315 14.81 3.52 -12.41
CA TYR A 315 15.15 3.38 -10.99
C TYR A 315 14.09 3.98 -10.08
N LEU A 316 13.53 5.12 -10.45
CA LEU A 316 12.53 5.81 -9.65
C LEU A 316 11.16 5.14 -9.72
N THR A 317 10.78 4.50 -10.83
CA THR A 317 9.45 3.85 -10.96
C THR A 317 9.18 2.79 -9.86
N PRO A 318 10.05 1.81 -9.61
CA PRO A 318 9.82 0.86 -8.52
C PRO A 318 9.88 1.53 -7.14
N LEU A 319 10.72 2.55 -6.96
CA LEU A 319 10.75 3.33 -5.71
C LEU A 319 9.44 4.09 -5.48
N TYR A 320 8.87 4.66 -6.55
CA TYR A 320 7.58 5.33 -6.55
C TYR A 320 6.48 4.36 -6.12
N LEU A 321 6.40 3.18 -6.76
CA LEU A 321 5.43 2.14 -6.39
C LEU A 321 5.60 1.68 -4.93
N LEU A 322 6.85 1.52 -4.48
CA LEU A 322 7.16 1.14 -3.10
C LEU A 322 6.69 2.18 -2.08
N CYS A 323 6.71 3.47 -2.44
CA CYS A 323 6.22 4.55 -1.57
C CYS A 323 4.69 4.63 -1.51
N ILE A 324 3.97 4.11 -2.52
CA ILE A 324 2.50 4.11 -2.55
C ILE A 324 1.94 3.11 -1.54
N PHE A 325 2.56 1.96 -1.38
CA PHE A 325 1.99 0.90 -0.57
C PHE A 325 1.79 1.31 0.91
N PRO A 326 2.78 1.87 1.63
CA PRO A 326 2.57 2.36 2.98
C PRO A 326 1.49 3.47 3.04
N LEU A 327 1.38 4.27 1.98
CA LEU A 327 0.40 5.36 1.92
C LEU A 327 -1.05 4.85 1.90
N MET A 328 -1.31 3.69 1.30
CA MET A 328 -2.63 3.04 1.32
C MET A 328 -3.07 2.67 2.74
N VAL A 329 -2.14 2.43 3.66
CA VAL A 329 -2.48 2.15 5.07
C VAL A 329 -3.18 3.34 5.72
N SER A 330 -2.94 4.57 5.25
CA SER A 330 -3.58 5.77 5.80
C SER A 330 -5.09 5.88 5.52
N SER A 331 -5.56 5.25 4.44
CA SER A 331 -6.99 5.26 4.07
C SER A 331 -7.81 4.19 4.81
N LEU A 332 -7.14 3.21 5.44
CA LEU A 332 -7.82 2.15 6.17
C LEU A 332 -8.60 2.71 7.39
N PRO A 333 -9.83 2.21 7.64
CA PRO A 333 -10.54 2.47 8.88
C PRO A 333 -9.76 1.97 10.10
N GLY A 334 -9.86 2.67 11.23
CA GLY A 334 -9.17 2.31 12.48
C GLY A 334 -7.70 2.71 12.57
N VAL A 335 -7.00 2.89 11.44
CA VAL A 335 -5.60 3.36 11.45
C VAL A 335 -5.56 4.87 11.71
N THR A 336 -4.87 5.26 12.78
CA THR A 336 -4.71 6.66 13.22
C THR A 336 -3.24 7.00 13.44
N LEU A 337 -2.94 8.31 13.54
CA LEU A 337 -1.61 8.75 13.94
C LEU A 337 -1.42 8.42 15.42
N GLY A 338 -0.48 7.54 15.69
CA GLY A 338 0.04 7.20 17.01
C GLY A 338 1.56 7.34 16.98
N PRO A 339 2.27 7.08 18.08
CA PRO A 339 3.68 7.44 18.13
C PRO A 339 4.57 6.58 17.21
N LEU A 340 4.23 5.30 16.97
CA LEU A 340 4.94 4.46 16.01
C LEU A 340 4.67 4.89 14.57
N THR A 341 3.39 5.11 14.22
CA THR A 341 3.04 5.56 12.87
C THR A 341 3.56 6.97 12.59
N ALA A 342 3.72 7.83 13.61
CA ALA A 342 4.39 9.12 13.51
C ALA A 342 5.91 8.99 13.28
N ALA A 343 6.53 7.92 13.76
CA ALA A 343 7.96 7.66 13.57
C ALA A 343 8.30 7.09 12.18
N PHE A 344 7.31 6.49 11.50
CA PHE A 344 7.51 5.86 10.20
C PHE A 344 7.24 6.85 9.05
N PRO A 345 8.26 7.27 8.28
CA PRO A 345 8.09 8.21 7.18
C PRO A 345 7.12 7.68 6.12
N VAL A 346 6.54 8.59 5.32
CA VAL A 346 5.49 8.33 4.31
C VAL A 346 4.11 8.17 4.94
N VAL A 347 3.94 7.23 5.86
CA VAL A 347 2.65 6.98 6.54
C VAL A 347 2.34 8.07 7.56
N ASN A 348 3.36 8.53 8.29
CA ASN A 348 3.23 9.56 9.32
C ASN A 348 2.54 10.83 8.82
N LEU A 349 2.98 11.39 7.70
CA LEU A 349 2.45 12.64 7.16
C LEU A 349 1.04 12.48 6.61
N ALA A 350 0.71 11.34 6.01
CA ALA A 350 -0.63 11.06 5.53
C ALA A 350 -1.63 10.90 6.70
N LEU A 351 -1.24 10.21 7.76
CA LEU A 351 -2.05 10.08 8.97
C LEU A 351 -2.15 11.40 9.75
N ALA A 352 -1.11 12.23 9.75
CA ALA A 352 -1.16 13.58 10.31
C ALA A 352 -2.15 14.46 9.55
N MET A 353 -2.12 14.44 8.22
CA MET A 353 -3.12 15.13 7.39
C MET A 353 -4.55 14.62 7.67
N LYS A 354 -4.74 13.30 7.85
CA LYS A 354 -6.03 12.71 8.25
C LYS A 354 -6.54 13.25 9.58
N GLN A 355 -5.70 13.33 10.62
CA GLN A 355 -6.09 13.90 11.92
C GLN A 355 -6.40 15.39 11.84
N LEU A 356 -5.61 16.16 11.08
CA LEU A 356 -5.84 17.60 10.90
C LEU A 356 -7.17 17.87 10.17
N LEU A 357 -7.55 17.05 9.19
CA LEU A 357 -8.84 17.14 8.51
C LEU A 357 -10.02 16.82 9.45
N LEU A 358 -9.81 15.96 10.45
CA LEU A 358 -10.77 15.71 11.54
C LEU A 358 -10.86 16.86 12.56
N GLY A 359 -10.04 17.90 12.42
CA GLY A 359 -9.96 19.03 13.36
C GLY A 359 -9.20 18.72 14.65
N VAL A 360 -8.47 17.60 14.70
CA VAL A 360 -7.69 17.18 15.87
C VAL A 360 -6.24 17.59 15.69
N VAL A 361 -5.71 18.35 16.64
CA VAL A 361 -4.29 18.78 16.66
C VAL A 361 -3.60 18.15 17.87
N ASP A 362 -2.75 17.16 17.59
CA ASP A 362 -1.87 16.53 18.60
C ASP A 362 -0.44 17.04 18.42
N TRP A 363 -0.03 17.98 19.27
CA TRP A 363 1.30 18.62 19.15
C TRP A 363 2.47 17.63 19.32
N PRO A 364 2.50 16.74 20.32
CA PRO A 364 3.54 15.72 20.43
C PRO A 364 3.69 14.86 19.16
N LEU A 365 2.59 14.33 18.63
CA LEU A 365 2.65 13.45 17.46
C LEU A 365 3.03 14.19 16.18
N LEU A 366 2.57 15.43 16.01
CA LEU A 366 3.00 16.29 14.90
C LEU A 366 4.49 16.64 14.99
N ALA A 367 5.01 16.88 16.20
CA ALA A 367 6.44 17.13 16.40
C ALA A 367 7.29 15.90 16.04
N VAL A 368 6.90 14.71 16.51
CA VAL A 368 7.56 13.45 16.15
C VAL A 368 7.52 13.24 14.63
N THR A 369 6.35 13.41 14.01
CA THR A 369 6.15 13.30 12.54
C THR A 369 7.08 14.25 11.76
N GLY A 370 7.17 15.51 12.20
CA GLY A 370 8.03 16.50 11.56
C GLY A 370 9.51 16.17 11.71
N LEU A 371 9.95 15.83 12.92
CA LEU A 371 11.35 15.50 13.22
C LEU A 371 11.81 14.24 12.50
N THR A 372 11.01 13.17 12.50
CA THR A 372 11.36 11.93 11.78
C THR A 372 11.45 12.19 10.29
N THR A 373 10.47 12.90 9.71
CA THR A 373 10.49 13.22 8.29
C THR A 373 11.70 14.07 7.90
N LEU A 374 12.04 15.09 8.68
CA LEU A 374 13.23 15.91 8.45
C LEU A 374 14.53 15.10 8.57
N ALA A 375 14.61 14.17 9.53
CA ALA A 375 15.76 13.30 9.69
C ALA A 375 15.96 12.39 8.47
N PHE A 376 14.88 11.78 7.96
CA PHE A 376 14.92 10.96 6.74
C PHE A 376 15.24 11.78 5.49
N ALA A 377 14.66 12.98 5.35
CA ALA A 377 14.98 13.89 4.25
C ALA A 377 16.47 14.31 4.28
N ALA A 378 17.00 14.63 5.46
CA ALA A 378 18.42 14.96 5.63
C ALA A 378 19.33 13.77 5.30
N LEU A 379 18.95 12.55 5.72
CA LEU A 379 19.69 11.33 5.37
C LEU A 379 19.70 11.09 3.84
N ALA A 380 18.56 11.23 3.18
CA ALA A 380 18.47 11.09 1.72
C ALA A 380 19.28 12.17 1.00
N LEU A 381 19.21 13.42 1.45
CA LEU A 381 19.95 14.53 0.85
C LEU A 381 21.46 14.40 1.06
N THR A 382 21.92 13.96 2.22
CA THR A 382 23.35 13.69 2.48
C THR A 382 23.85 12.53 1.63
N LEU A 383 23.04 11.49 1.41
CA LEU A 383 23.35 10.43 0.45
C LEU A 383 23.46 10.99 -0.97
N ALA A 384 22.48 11.79 -1.42
CA ALA A 384 22.51 12.45 -2.72
C ALA A 384 23.78 13.29 -2.92
N ALA A 385 24.12 14.12 -1.92
CA ALA A 385 25.31 14.97 -1.95
C ALA A 385 26.61 14.16 -2.02
N ARG A 386 26.71 13.06 -1.25
CA ARG A 386 27.85 12.14 -1.33
C ARG A 386 27.96 11.49 -2.70
N VAL A 387 26.85 11.02 -3.27
CA VAL A 387 26.83 10.43 -4.61
C VAL A 387 27.23 11.45 -5.66
N PHE A 388 26.75 12.69 -5.57
CA PHE A 388 27.17 13.81 -6.43
C PHE A 388 28.67 14.08 -6.38
N SER A 389 29.31 13.88 -5.23
CA SER A 389 30.75 14.09 -5.06
C SER A 389 31.62 12.94 -5.58
N MET A 390 31.05 11.76 -5.88
CA MET A 390 31.82 10.60 -6.32
C MET A 390 32.11 10.66 -7.83
N GLN A 391 33.40 10.76 -8.19
CA GLN A 391 33.88 10.76 -9.57
C GLN A 391 33.50 9.51 -10.39
N ALA A 392 33.30 8.36 -9.74
CA ALA A 392 32.88 7.12 -10.39
C ALA A 392 31.42 7.17 -10.91
N VAL A 393 30.56 8.00 -10.30
CA VAL A 393 29.16 8.15 -10.71
C VAL A 393 29.06 9.10 -11.90
N LEU A 394 29.97 10.06 -12.03
CA LEU A 394 30.13 10.93 -13.19
C LEU A 394 30.39 10.18 -14.50
N LEU A 395 31.08 9.02 -14.43
CA LEU A 395 31.35 8.16 -15.59
C LEU A 395 30.29 7.05 -15.80
N GLY A 396 29.37 6.92 -14.84
CA GLY A 396 28.18 6.07 -14.92
C GLY A 396 28.43 4.58 -14.68
N GLY A 397 27.49 3.91 -13.99
CA GLY A 397 27.35 2.44 -13.96
C GLY A 397 26.22 1.96 -14.89
N ASP A 398 26.26 0.73 -15.41
CA ASP A 398 25.33 0.31 -16.48
C ASP A 398 23.87 0.34 -16.01
N GLY A 399 23.00 0.96 -16.82
CA GLY A 399 21.57 1.14 -16.56
C GLY A 399 20.74 -0.14 -16.65
N PRO A 400 19.41 -0.08 -16.42
CA PRO A 400 18.47 -1.20 -16.54
C PRO A 400 18.50 -1.88 -17.92
N SER A 401 18.78 -1.12 -18.98
CA SER A 401 18.92 -1.62 -20.35
C SER A 401 20.08 -2.62 -20.52
N ALA A 402 21.00 -2.70 -19.55
CA ALA A 402 22.06 -3.70 -19.51
C ALA A 402 21.52 -5.13 -19.40
N LEU A 403 20.35 -5.33 -18.78
CA LEU A 403 19.71 -6.65 -18.69
C LEU A 403 19.39 -7.23 -20.09
N PHE A 404 19.04 -6.35 -21.02
CA PHE A 404 18.61 -6.71 -22.37
C PHE A 404 19.72 -6.56 -23.42
N ARG A 405 20.86 -5.99 -23.06
CA ARG A 405 22.05 -5.98 -23.90
C ARG A 405 22.79 -7.30 -23.76
N ARG A 406 23.03 -7.97 -24.89
CA ARG A 406 23.99 -9.07 -24.94
C ARG A 406 25.35 -8.50 -24.51
N ARG A 407 25.88 -8.96 -23.37
CA ARG A 407 27.28 -8.69 -23.02
C ARG A 407 28.16 -9.41 -24.05
N ASP A 408 28.86 -8.64 -24.88
CA ASP A 408 29.81 -9.20 -25.83
C ASP A 408 30.87 -10.00 -25.06
N GLY A 409 31.10 -11.22 -25.53
CA GLY A 409 31.81 -12.28 -24.83
C GLY A 409 33.32 -12.06 -24.72
N GLY A 410 33.74 -11.08 -23.93
CA GLY A 410 35.05 -11.14 -23.30
C GLY A 410 35.19 -12.45 -22.52
N THR A 411 36.38 -13.05 -22.53
CA THR A 411 36.68 -14.36 -21.92
C THR A 411 36.47 -14.43 -20.40
N LEU A 412 36.17 -13.30 -19.73
CA LEU A 412 35.99 -13.20 -18.28
C LEU A 412 34.53 -12.91 -17.94
N ARG A 413 33.89 -13.82 -17.21
CA ARG A 413 32.53 -13.60 -16.65
C ARG A 413 32.57 -12.45 -15.65
N PRO A 414 31.62 -11.51 -15.69
CA PRO A 414 31.50 -10.50 -14.66
C PRO A 414 31.19 -11.18 -13.30
N PRO A 415 31.86 -10.77 -12.22
CA PRO A 415 31.77 -11.48 -10.94
C PRO A 415 30.41 -11.33 -10.24
N VAL A 416 29.75 -10.19 -10.40
CA VAL A 416 28.52 -9.81 -9.67
C VAL A 416 27.64 -8.87 -10.53
N PRO A 417 26.32 -8.75 -10.27
CA PRO A 417 25.43 -7.88 -11.05
C PRO A 417 25.69 -6.38 -10.80
N THR A 418 25.35 -5.52 -11.76
CA THR A 418 25.38 -4.05 -11.57
C THR A 418 24.17 -3.58 -10.75
N PRO A 419 24.24 -2.41 -10.08
CA PRO A 419 23.10 -1.89 -9.31
C PRO A 419 21.84 -1.76 -10.15
N GLY A 420 21.95 -1.36 -11.43
CA GLY A 420 20.82 -1.27 -12.34
C GLY A 420 20.18 -2.62 -12.67
N GLU A 421 20.99 -3.67 -12.85
CA GLU A 421 20.50 -5.05 -13.02
C GLU A 421 19.78 -5.53 -11.75
N ALA A 422 20.37 -5.27 -10.58
CA ALA A 422 19.78 -5.65 -9.29
C ALA A 422 18.45 -4.96 -9.00
N THR A 423 18.33 -3.66 -9.28
CA THR A 423 17.06 -2.93 -9.13
C THR A 423 16.01 -3.41 -10.13
N THR A 424 16.41 -3.75 -11.35
CA THR A 424 15.49 -4.29 -12.37
C THR A 424 14.94 -5.64 -11.96
N VAL A 425 15.81 -6.54 -11.49
CA VAL A 425 15.40 -7.86 -10.98
C VAL A 425 14.49 -7.72 -9.78
N LEU A 426 14.80 -6.82 -8.83
CA LEU A 426 13.93 -6.55 -7.69
C LEU A 426 12.55 -6.05 -8.13
N ALA A 427 12.47 -5.15 -9.11
CA ALA A 427 11.21 -4.69 -9.67
C ALA A 427 10.41 -5.83 -10.34
N LEU A 428 11.08 -6.70 -11.08
CA LEU A 428 10.46 -7.90 -11.68
C LEU A 428 9.95 -8.87 -10.62
N VAL A 429 10.69 -9.07 -9.53
CA VAL A 429 10.23 -9.88 -8.39
C VAL A 429 8.94 -9.28 -7.82
N LEU A 430 8.92 -7.99 -7.48
CA LEU A 430 7.73 -7.32 -6.92
C LEU A 430 6.53 -7.40 -7.88
N LEU A 431 6.75 -7.18 -9.17
CA LEU A 431 5.71 -7.26 -10.19
C LEU A 431 5.15 -8.68 -10.34
N SER A 432 6.05 -9.67 -10.41
CA SER A 432 5.67 -11.08 -10.55
C SER A 432 4.98 -11.61 -9.30
N MET A 433 5.38 -11.15 -8.10
CA MET A 433 4.67 -11.46 -6.87
C MET A 433 3.26 -10.88 -6.90
N PHE A 434 3.09 -9.60 -7.24
CA PHE A 434 1.77 -8.96 -7.26
C PHE A 434 0.81 -9.64 -8.24
N TYR A 435 1.17 -9.72 -9.52
CA TYR A 435 0.29 -10.32 -10.54
C TYR A 435 0.21 -11.84 -10.41
N GLY A 436 1.30 -12.50 -10.00
CA GLY A 436 1.36 -13.94 -9.85
C GLY A 436 0.51 -14.44 -8.69
N THR A 437 0.57 -13.77 -7.52
CA THR A 437 -0.31 -14.10 -6.40
C THR A 437 -1.78 -13.79 -6.71
N LEU A 438 -2.07 -12.69 -7.41
CA LEU A 438 -3.41 -12.37 -7.88
C LEU A 438 -3.97 -13.45 -8.83
N ALA A 439 -3.16 -13.92 -9.78
CA ALA A 439 -3.53 -15.01 -10.69
C ALA A 439 -3.74 -16.36 -9.96
N LEU A 440 -3.14 -16.53 -8.78
CA LEU A 440 -3.28 -17.72 -7.94
C LEU A 440 -4.30 -17.54 -6.80
N SER A 441 -5.10 -16.47 -6.80
CA SER A 441 -6.02 -16.14 -5.69
C SER A 441 -7.06 -17.23 -5.37
N GLY A 442 -7.41 -18.08 -6.33
CA GLY A 442 -8.29 -19.25 -6.13
C GLY A 442 -7.57 -20.58 -5.82
N ALA A 443 -6.24 -20.58 -5.72
CA ALA A 443 -5.44 -21.79 -5.51
C ALA A 443 -5.26 -22.13 -4.02
N PRO A 444 -4.87 -23.37 -3.66
CA PRO A 444 -4.58 -23.74 -2.27
C PRO A 444 -3.46 -22.88 -1.67
N LEU A 445 -3.61 -22.44 -0.42
CA LEU A 445 -2.67 -21.52 0.26
C LEU A 445 -1.21 -22.00 0.22
N ILE A 446 -0.98 -23.30 0.46
CA ILE A 446 0.36 -23.91 0.42
C ILE A 446 1.01 -23.73 -0.97
N LEU A 447 0.23 -23.88 -2.05
CA LEU A 447 0.70 -23.65 -3.41
C LEU A 447 1.05 -22.18 -3.63
N ILE A 448 0.22 -21.25 -3.15
CA ILE A 448 0.48 -19.81 -3.25
C ILE A 448 1.80 -19.46 -2.54
N ILE A 449 2.01 -19.97 -1.32
CA ILE A 449 3.24 -19.73 -0.53
C ILE A 449 4.47 -20.24 -1.29
N HIS A 450 4.42 -21.48 -1.79
CA HIS A 450 5.54 -22.05 -2.54
C HIS A 450 5.80 -21.38 -3.88
N ALA A 451 4.75 -21.03 -4.64
CA ALA A 451 4.89 -20.30 -5.89
C ALA A 451 5.51 -18.92 -5.65
N THR A 452 5.08 -18.24 -4.61
CA THR A 452 5.66 -16.95 -4.19
C THR A 452 7.15 -17.07 -3.95
N GLN A 453 7.56 -18.07 -3.17
CA GLN A 453 8.97 -18.25 -2.82
C GLN A 453 9.83 -18.74 -3.99
N TRP A 454 9.45 -19.85 -4.62
CA TRP A 454 10.30 -20.49 -5.63
C TRP A 454 10.19 -19.81 -7.01
N LEU A 455 8.97 -19.48 -7.44
CA LEU A 455 8.73 -18.95 -8.78
C LEU A 455 8.86 -17.43 -8.83
N PHE A 456 8.27 -16.69 -7.90
CA PHE A 456 8.24 -15.23 -8.01
C PHE A 456 9.45 -14.53 -7.37
N ILE A 457 10.05 -15.13 -6.33
CA ILE A 457 11.22 -14.53 -5.65
C ILE A 457 12.54 -15.09 -6.17
N LEU A 458 12.73 -16.41 -6.19
CA LEU A 458 14.02 -17.01 -6.55
C LEU A 458 14.26 -17.10 -8.06
N CYS A 459 13.22 -17.37 -8.86
CA CYS A 459 13.40 -17.59 -10.30
C CYS A 459 13.95 -16.33 -11.02
N PRO A 460 13.42 -15.10 -10.81
CA PRO A 460 13.94 -13.92 -11.51
C PRO A 460 15.45 -13.65 -11.30
N PRO A 461 16.01 -13.62 -10.07
CA PRO A 461 17.45 -13.41 -9.89
C PRO A 461 18.29 -14.57 -10.44
N LEU A 462 17.80 -15.82 -10.41
CA LEU A 462 18.51 -16.95 -11.02
C LEU A 462 18.55 -16.84 -12.55
N LEU A 463 17.40 -16.59 -13.18
CA LEU A 463 17.31 -16.40 -14.63
C LEU A 463 18.15 -15.21 -15.09
N ALA A 464 18.13 -14.10 -14.35
CA ALA A 464 18.98 -12.95 -14.63
C ALA A 464 20.47 -13.30 -14.51
N ALA A 465 20.88 -14.00 -13.45
CA ALA A 465 22.27 -14.41 -13.27
C ALA A 465 22.76 -15.34 -14.39
N LEU A 466 21.92 -16.29 -14.83
CA LEU A 466 22.21 -17.21 -15.93
C LEU A 466 22.25 -16.48 -17.28
N GLY A 467 21.25 -15.65 -17.57
CA GLY A 467 21.14 -14.87 -18.80
C GLY A 467 22.29 -13.87 -18.99
N LEU A 468 22.70 -13.22 -17.90
CA LEU A 468 23.84 -12.30 -17.86
C LEU A 468 25.20 -13.00 -17.73
N ARG A 469 25.23 -14.33 -17.63
CA ARG A 469 26.43 -15.17 -17.46
C ARG A 469 27.30 -14.74 -16.27
N LEU A 470 26.67 -14.37 -15.16
CA LEU A 470 27.37 -13.97 -13.94
C LEU A 470 28.08 -15.17 -13.28
N ASP A 471 29.11 -14.90 -12.48
CA ASP A 471 29.65 -15.92 -11.57
C ASP A 471 28.65 -16.17 -10.42
N LEU A 472 27.93 -17.29 -10.49
CA LEU A 472 26.93 -17.68 -9.49
C LEU A 472 27.53 -17.82 -8.08
N ARG A 473 28.79 -18.27 -7.98
CA ARG A 473 29.43 -18.50 -6.69
C ARG A 473 29.75 -17.18 -5.99
N GLN A 474 30.12 -16.16 -6.75
CA GLN A 474 30.35 -14.80 -6.23
C GLN A 474 29.04 -14.05 -6.04
N THR A 475 28.14 -14.12 -7.02
CA THR A 475 26.82 -13.44 -7.00
C THR A 475 25.98 -13.88 -5.81
N PHE A 476 25.86 -15.19 -5.55
CA PHE A 476 25.06 -15.69 -4.44
C PHE A 476 25.90 -16.02 -3.19
N ALA A 477 27.17 -15.60 -3.13
CA ALA A 477 28.09 -15.87 -2.02
C ALA A 477 28.10 -17.35 -1.58
N LEU A 478 28.14 -18.29 -2.53
CA LEU A 478 28.06 -19.74 -2.30
C LEU A 478 29.41 -20.34 -1.85
N ARG A 479 30.03 -19.76 -0.82
CA ARG A 479 31.26 -20.27 -0.21
C ARG A 479 30.92 -21.10 1.02
N ARG A 480 31.80 -22.06 1.37
CA ARG A 480 31.64 -22.84 2.59
C ARG A 480 31.66 -21.90 3.81
N PRO A 481 30.66 -21.96 4.70
CA PRO A 481 30.61 -21.08 5.86
C PRO A 481 31.64 -21.51 6.90
N PRO A 482 32.31 -20.57 7.58
CA PRO A 482 33.12 -20.91 8.74
C PRO A 482 32.23 -21.30 9.93
N LEU A 483 32.70 -22.23 10.77
CA LEU A 483 31.92 -22.75 11.91
C LEU A 483 31.45 -21.67 12.88
N TRP A 484 32.25 -20.64 13.11
CA TRP A 484 31.86 -19.52 13.99
C TRP A 484 30.62 -18.79 13.46
N ALA A 485 30.47 -18.67 12.14
CA ALA A 485 29.34 -17.97 11.53
C ALA A 485 28.07 -18.82 11.62
N LEU A 486 28.19 -20.16 11.48
CA LEU A 486 27.09 -21.07 11.74
C LEU A 486 26.65 -21.05 13.20
N ALA A 487 27.61 -21.06 14.14
CA ALA A 487 27.31 -20.96 15.58
C ALA A 487 26.64 -19.63 15.93
N ALA A 488 27.15 -18.51 15.39
CA ALA A 488 26.54 -17.20 15.57
C ALA A 488 25.12 -17.16 14.99
N ALA A 489 24.93 -17.66 13.76
CA ALA A 489 23.63 -17.74 13.11
C ALA A 489 22.62 -18.60 13.89
N ALA A 490 23.06 -19.76 14.42
CA ALA A 490 22.21 -20.62 15.23
C ALA A 490 21.78 -19.95 16.53
N ALA A 491 22.71 -19.30 17.25
CA ALA A 491 22.41 -18.58 18.48
C ALA A 491 21.47 -17.38 18.22
N LEU A 492 21.72 -16.61 17.17
CA LEU A 492 20.88 -15.48 16.77
C LEU A 492 19.49 -15.95 16.33
N GLY A 493 19.41 -16.93 15.43
CA GLY A 493 18.14 -17.44 14.90
C GLY A 493 17.26 -18.06 16.00
N SER A 494 17.87 -18.79 16.94
CA SER A 494 17.13 -19.44 18.04
C SER A 494 16.66 -18.48 19.13
N GLY A 495 17.27 -17.30 19.26
CA GLY A 495 16.92 -16.32 20.30
C GLY A 495 16.14 -15.10 19.80
N LEU A 496 16.45 -14.61 18.58
CA LEU A 496 15.85 -13.37 18.06
C LEU A 496 14.38 -13.51 17.72
N TRP A 497 13.89 -14.71 17.37
CA TRP A 497 12.48 -14.92 17.03
C TRP A 497 11.55 -14.58 18.18
N LEU A 498 11.88 -15.01 19.39
CA LEU A 498 11.03 -14.77 20.56
C LEU A 498 11.11 -13.30 20.98
N ALA A 499 12.30 -12.69 20.92
CA ALA A 499 12.43 -11.24 21.13
C ALA A 499 11.65 -10.41 20.10
N ALA A 500 11.65 -10.83 18.83
CA ALA A 500 10.89 -10.18 17.77
C ALA A 500 9.37 -10.35 17.96
N LEU A 501 8.92 -11.55 18.37
CA LEU A 501 7.51 -11.81 18.69
C LEU A 501 7.01 -10.91 19.82
N ARG A 502 7.78 -10.80 20.91
CA ARG A 502 7.41 -9.91 22.05
C ARG A 502 7.39 -8.44 21.68
N LEU A 503 8.38 -8.02 20.88
CA LEU A 503 8.37 -6.66 20.37
C LEU A 503 7.13 -6.45 19.50
N LEU A 504 6.81 -7.38 18.61
CA LEU A 504 5.63 -7.29 17.75
C LEU A 504 4.33 -7.24 18.56
N GLU A 505 4.14 -8.10 19.57
CA GLU A 505 2.99 -8.07 20.51
C GLU A 505 2.85 -6.71 21.20
N HIS A 506 3.96 -6.14 21.68
CA HIS A 506 3.94 -4.84 22.33
C HIS A 506 3.61 -3.71 21.34
N LEU A 507 4.18 -3.76 20.13
CA LEU A 507 3.92 -2.77 19.09
C LEU A 507 2.47 -2.90 18.56
N SER A 508 1.92 -4.11 18.44
CA SER A 508 0.57 -4.36 17.92
C SER A 508 -0.55 -4.09 18.92
N GLY A 509 -0.31 -4.25 20.22
CA GLY A 509 -1.27 -3.95 21.27
C GLY A 509 -1.50 -2.44 21.46
N ASP A 510 -0.44 -1.72 21.85
CA ASP A 510 -0.58 -0.34 22.34
C ASP A 510 -0.38 0.74 21.25
N TRP A 511 0.21 0.40 20.10
CA TRP A 511 0.74 1.42 19.16
C TRP A 511 0.35 1.22 17.69
N LEU A 512 -0.04 0.00 17.31
CA LEU A 512 -0.43 -0.36 15.94
C LEU A 512 -1.51 -1.45 15.98
N PRO A 513 -2.75 -1.16 16.41
CA PRO A 513 -3.85 -2.13 16.42
C PRO A 513 -4.21 -2.49 14.98
N VAL A 514 -3.44 -3.40 14.40
CA VAL A 514 -3.66 -3.95 13.07
C VAL A 514 -3.57 -5.47 13.14
N PRO A 515 -4.57 -6.15 13.72
CA PRO A 515 -5.12 -7.28 13.03
C PRO A 515 -6.12 -6.71 12.02
N SER A 516 -5.71 -6.55 10.76
CA SER A 516 -6.72 -6.58 9.73
C SER A 516 -7.39 -7.96 9.82
N PRO A 517 -8.70 -8.08 9.59
CA PRO A 517 -9.38 -9.38 9.55
C PRO A 517 -8.63 -10.41 8.68
N GLY A 518 -7.90 -9.94 7.65
CA GLY A 518 -7.02 -10.76 6.82
C GLY A 518 -5.79 -11.36 7.53
N VAL A 519 -5.13 -10.65 8.46
CA VAL A 519 -3.97 -11.19 9.20
C VAL A 519 -4.42 -12.26 10.20
N GLN A 520 -5.56 -12.03 10.88
CA GLN A 520 -6.17 -13.03 11.75
C GLN A 520 -6.61 -14.26 10.95
N ALA A 521 -7.32 -14.06 9.84
CA ALA A 521 -7.72 -15.14 8.95
C ALA A 521 -6.53 -15.92 8.39
N LEU A 522 -5.43 -15.24 8.05
CA LEU A 522 -4.20 -15.90 7.63
C LEU A 522 -3.58 -16.72 8.78
N GLY A 523 -3.51 -16.18 9.99
CA GLY A 523 -3.02 -16.89 11.17
C GLY A 523 -3.83 -18.16 11.46
N GLU A 524 -5.16 -18.05 11.44
CA GLU A 524 -6.08 -19.19 11.61
C GLU A 524 -5.95 -20.22 10.48
N ALA A 525 -5.79 -19.77 9.24
CA ALA A 525 -5.55 -20.65 8.09
C ALA A 525 -4.22 -21.41 8.22
N LEU A 526 -3.15 -20.75 8.67
CA LEU A 526 -1.86 -21.40 8.92
C LEU A 526 -1.95 -22.40 10.09
N ALA A 527 -2.65 -22.05 11.16
CA ALA A 527 -2.86 -22.94 12.32
C ALA A 527 -3.65 -24.20 11.94
N SER A 528 -4.75 -24.04 11.20
CA SER A 528 -5.56 -25.16 10.71
C SER A 528 -4.80 -26.08 9.76
N LEU A 529 -4.01 -25.52 8.83
CA LEU A 529 -3.13 -26.31 7.95
C LEU A 529 -1.97 -26.97 8.70
N GLY A 530 -1.49 -26.37 9.79
CA GLY A 530 -0.42 -26.94 10.60
C GLY A 530 -0.87 -28.10 11.49
N ALA A 531 -2.17 -28.24 11.74
CA ALA A 531 -2.73 -29.31 12.57
C ALA A 531 -2.75 -30.68 11.87
N ASP A 532 -2.90 -30.72 10.53
CA ASP A 532 -2.82 -31.97 9.75
C ASP A 532 -1.36 -32.27 9.34
N PRO A 533 -0.79 -33.43 9.73
CA PRO A 533 0.56 -33.83 9.34
C PRO A 533 0.84 -33.80 7.83
N ARG A 534 -0.18 -34.01 6.98
CA ARG A 534 -0.05 -34.00 5.51
C ARG A 534 0.25 -32.60 4.97
N THR A 535 -0.28 -31.57 5.64
CA THR A 535 -0.11 -30.16 5.27
C THR A 535 0.95 -29.46 6.12
N ALA A 536 1.27 -29.95 7.31
CA ALA A 536 2.26 -29.37 8.20
C ALA A 536 3.69 -29.37 7.61
N ILE A 537 4.13 -30.47 6.98
CA ILE A 537 5.45 -30.55 6.35
C ILE A 537 5.60 -29.56 5.19
N PRO A 538 4.72 -29.55 4.17
CA PRO A 538 4.82 -28.58 3.09
C PRO A 538 4.62 -27.15 3.60
N LEU A 539 3.77 -26.92 4.60
CA LEU A 539 3.64 -25.60 5.24
C LEU A 539 4.96 -25.13 5.86
N PHE A 540 5.62 -25.98 6.65
CA PHE A 540 6.91 -25.65 7.25
C PHE A 540 7.99 -25.41 6.19
N ALA A 541 8.01 -26.23 5.13
CA ALA A 541 8.89 -26.01 4.00
C ALA A 541 8.61 -24.67 3.29
N GLY A 542 7.35 -24.25 3.18
CA GLY A 542 6.93 -23.01 2.53
C GLY A 542 7.13 -21.74 3.34
N VAL A 543 7.01 -21.82 4.69
CA VAL A 543 7.05 -20.66 5.59
C VAL A 543 8.42 -20.50 6.28
N ALA A 544 9.17 -21.59 6.49
CA ALA A 544 10.48 -21.53 7.13
C ALA A 544 11.63 -21.72 6.14
N LEU A 545 11.61 -22.79 5.34
CA LEU A 545 12.76 -23.14 4.49
C LEU A 545 12.81 -22.32 3.19
N ALA A 546 11.68 -22.19 2.49
CA ALA A 546 11.64 -21.50 1.21
C ALA A 546 12.02 -20.01 1.33
N PRO A 547 11.48 -19.21 2.28
CA PRO A 547 11.90 -17.81 2.48
C PRO A 547 13.38 -17.69 2.83
N ALA A 548 13.86 -18.56 3.71
CA ALA A 548 15.27 -18.58 4.11
C ALA A 548 16.22 -18.82 2.94
N LEU A 549 15.81 -19.53 1.89
CA LEU A 549 16.62 -19.75 0.69
C LEU A 549 16.40 -18.66 -0.35
N CYS A 550 15.13 -18.37 -0.67
CA CYS A 550 14.74 -17.51 -1.77
C CYS A 550 15.02 -16.04 -1.48
N GLU A 551 14.61 -15.56 -0.31
CA GLU A 551 14.80 -14.16 0.07
C GLU A 551 16.27 -13.86 0.36
N GLU A 552 17.00 -14.78 1.01
CA GLU A 552 18.43 -14.61 1.21
C GLU A 552 19.20 -14.60 -0.12
N ALA A 553 18.82 -15.47 -1.08
CA ALA A 553 19.41 -15.46 -2.42
C ALA A 553 19.16 -14.12 -3.14
N LEU A 554 17.96 -13.55 -3.04
CA LEU A 554 17.63 -12.26 -3.65
C LEU A 554 18.34 -11.09 -2.94
N PHE A 555 18.18 -10.95 -1.62
CA PHE A 555 18.61 -9.77 -0.89
C PHE A 555 20.10 -9.80 -0.55
N ARG A 556 20.65 -10.95 -0.13
CA ARG A 556 22.04 -11.06 0.38
C ARG A 556 22.98 -11.63 -0.67
N GLY A 557 22.47 -12.51 -1.54
CA GLY A 557 23.13 -12.91 -2.76
C GLY A 557 23.11 -11.78 -3.79
N PHE A 558 22.01 -11.66 -4.53
CA PHE A 558 21.96 -10.82 -5.72
C PHE A 558 22.13 -9.31 -5.42
N LEU A 559 21.28 -8.76 -4.56
CA LEU A 559 21.19 -7.31 -4.29
C LEU A 559 22.39 -6.79 -3.48
N LEU A 560 22.70 -7.40 -2.33
CA LEU A 560 23.79 -6.94 -1.46
C LEU A 560 25.15 -6.96 -2.19
N GLN A 561 25.45 -8.02 -2.95
CA GLN A 561 26.71 -8.07 -3.71
C GLN A 561 26.77 -7.01 -4.80
N SER A 562 25.64 -6.66 -5.39
CA SER A 562 25.54 -5.55 -6.33
C SER A 562 25.82 -4.20 -5.68
N LEU A 563 25.16 -3.92 -4.54
CA LEU A 563 25.31 -2.66 -3.80
C LEU A 563 26.76 -2.43 -3.36
N ARG A 564 27.46 -3.50 -2.97
CA ARG A 564 28.88 -3.45 -2.55
C ARG A 564 29.87 -3.07 -3.65
N ARG A 565 29.45 -3.00 -4.93
CA ARG A 565 30.31 -2.50 -6.01
C ARG A 565 30.60 -1.01 -5.89
N ASN A 566 29.58 -0.24 -5.49
CA ASN A 566 29.62 1.22 -5.51
C ASN A 566 29.42 1.85 -4.13
N LEU A 567 28.98 1.08 -3.14
CA LEU A 567 28.73 1.54 -1.77
C LEU A 567 29.71 0.90 -0.78
N SER A 568 29.97 1.62 0.32
CA SER A 568 30.67 1.03 1.47
C SER A 568 29.85 -0.14 2.05
N ASP A 569 30.53 -1.14 2.63
CA ASP A 569 29.84 -2.28 3.26
C ASP A 569 28.76 -1.83 4.28
N ARG A 570 29.00 -0.75 5.03
CA ARG A 570 28.01 -0.20 5.98
C ARG A 570 26.76 0.29 5.27
N SER A 571 26.94 1.07 4.20
CA SER A 571 25.83 1.59 3.39
C SER A 571 25.08 0.47 2.66
N ALA A 572 25.79 -0.55 2.16
CA ALA A 572 25.21 -1.70 1.51
C ALA A 572 24.38 -2.57 2.49
N ILE A 573 24.87 -2.77 3.72
CA ILE A 573 24.11 -3.44 4.80
C ILE A 573 22.82 -2.68 5.10
N LEU A 574 22.92 -1.37 5.35
CA LEU A 574 21.76 -0.54 5.70
C LEU A 574 20.69 -0.56 4.59
N LEU A 575 21.11 -0.37 3.33
CA LEU A 575 20.18 -0.32 2.20
C LEU A 575 19.57 -1.70 1.89
N SER A 576 20.36 -2.78 1.94
CA SER A 576 19.84 -4.14 1.76
C SER A 576 18.82 -4.52 2.85
N ALA A 577 19.10 -4.19 4.11
CA ALA A 577 18.17 -4.43 5.21
C ALA A 577 16.89 -3.58 5.10
N ALA A 578 17.00 -2.31 4.69
CA ALA A 578 15.84 -1.44 4.47
C ALA A 578 14.94 -1.97 3.35
N LEU A 579 15.52 -2.40 2.22
CA LEU A 579 14.77 -2.99 1.11
C LEU A 579 14.12 -4.32 1.51
N PHE A 580 14.78 -5.13 2.35
CA PHE A 580 14.21 -6.36 2.89
C PHE A 580 13.03 -6.12 3.84
N ALA A 581 13.10 -5.12 4.71
CA ALA A 581 12.00 -4.75 5.59
C ALA A 581 10.81 -4.19 4.81
N LEU A 582 11.06 -3.29 3.85
CA LEU A 582 10.02 -2.72 2.98
C LEU A 582 9.32 -3.80 2.14
N TYR A 583 10.08 -4.81 1.70
CA TYR A 583 9.56 -5.94 0.94
C TYR A 583 8.50 -6.76 1.69
N HIS A 584 8.52 -6.80 3.03
CA HIS A 584 7.53 -7.55 3.81
C HIS A 584 6.14 -6.90 3.80
N LEU A 585 6.03 -5.63 3.38
CA LEU A 585 4.76 -4.91 3.21
C LEU A 585 3.83 -4.92 4.45
N GLU A 586 4.39 -5.17 5.63
CA GLU A 586 3.64 -5.19 6.90
C GLU A 586 4.29 -4.20 7.88
N PRO A 587 3.71 -3.01 8.09
CA PRO A 587 4.32 -1.95 8.91
C PRO A 587 4.70 -2.41 10.32
N ALA A 588 3.89 -3.29 10.94
CA ALA A 588 4.16 -3.79 12.28
C ALA A 588 5.45 -4.65 12.33
N GLN A 589 5.74 -5.38 11.25
CA GLN A 589 6.91 -6.27 11.14
C GLN A 589 8.16 -5.56 10.60
N MET A 590 8.04 -4.36 10.02
CA MET A 590 9.19 -3.66 9.44
C MET A 590 10.35 -3.41 10.42
N PRO A 591 10.13 -2.98 11.69
CA PRO A 591 11.24 -2.77 12.62
C PRO A 591 12.01 -4.04 12.95
N THR A 592 11.32 -5.15 13.18
CA THR A 592 11.94 -6.44 13.52
C THR A 592 12.69 -7.02 12.33
N THR A 593 12.07 -7.05 11.16
CA THR A 593 12.69 -7.54 9.91
C THR A 593 13.88 -6.68 9.48
N PHE A 594 13.85 -5.36 9.69
CA PHE A 594 15.00 -4.48 9.44
C PHE A 594 16.21 -4.87 10.30
N VAL A 595 16.03 -5.04 11.61
CA VAL A 595 17.11 -5.41 12.54
C VAL A 595 17.69 -6.76 12.19
N ILE A 596 16.84 -7.77 11.94
CA ILE A 596 17.28 -9.10 11.49
C ILE A 596 18.04 -8.99 10.17
N GLY A 597 17.55 -8.16 9.25
CA GLY A 597 18.18 -7.93 7.97
C GLY A 597 19.57 -7.31 8.05
N LEU A 598 19.81 -6.39 9.01
CA LEU A 598 21.14 -5.84 9.29
C LEU A 598 22.12 -6.95 9.74
N ILE A 599 21.64 -7.84 10.62
CA ILE A 599 22.44 -8.94 11.17
C ILE A 599 22.78 -9.96 10.08
N GLN A 600 21.80 -10.37 9.27
CA GLN A 600 21.99 -11.28 8.14
C GLN A 600 22.99 -10.71 7.13
N ALA A 601 22.84 -9.44 6.72
CA ALA A 601 23.77 -8.80 5.79
C ALA A 601 25.19 -8.71 6.38
N ALA A 602 25.33 -8.39 7.66
CA ALA A 602 26.62 -8.37 8.35
C ALA A 602 27.27 -9.77 8.43
N LEU A 603 26.48 -10.82 8.67
CA LEU A 603 26.95 -12.22 8.66
C LEU A 603 27.48 -12.61 7.28
N VAL A 604 26.75 -12.30 6.20
CA VAL A 604 27.19 -12.65 4.83
C VAL A 604 28.49 -11.92 4.46
N ILE A 605 28.62 -10.64 4.80
CA ILE A 605 29.85 -9.88 4.53
C ILE A 605 31.04 -10.42 5.31
N ARG A 606 30.87 -10.72 6.60
CA ARG A 606 31.98 -11.20 7.45
C ARG A 606 32.37 -12.65 7.18
N SER A 607 31.40 -13.51 6.93
CA SER A 607 31.63 -14.94 6.65
C SER A 607 31.95 -15.22 5.18
N ARG A 608 31.66 -14.27 4.28
CA ARG A 608 31.72 -14.42 2.81
C ARG A 608 30.86 -15.59 2.30
N SER A 609 29.83 -15.96 3.05
CA SER A 609 28.97 -17.11 2.79
C SER A 609 27.51 -16.72 3.01
N LEU A 610 26.62 -17.18 2.13
CA LEU A 610 25.17 -16.97 2.26
C LEU A 610 24.55 -17.85 3.36
N TRP A 611 25.09 -19.05 3.55
CA TRP A 611 24.51 -20.09 4.41
C TRP A 611 24.27 -19.70 5.88
N PRO A 612 25.10 -18.88 6.55
CA PRO A 612 24.80 -18.42 7.90
C PRO A 612 23.53 -17.55 7.97
N ALA A 613 23.27 -16.73 6.95
CA ALA A 613 22.04 -15.94 6.91
C ALA A 613 20.81 -16.82 6.64
N VAL A 614 20.93 -17.79 5.74
CA VAL A 614 19.90 -18.83 5.49
C VAL A 614 19.57 -19.57 6.80
N LEU A 615 20.58 -20.01 7.55
CA LEU A 615 20.38 -20.73 8.81
C LEU A 615 19.67 -19.86 9.85
N LEU A 616 20.09 -18.60 10.01
CA LEU A 616 19.46 -17.65 10.93
C LEU A 616 17.99 -17.44 10.55
N HIS A 617 17.71 -17.19 9.27
CA HIS A 617 16.36 -16.97 8.75
C HIS A 617 15.47 -18.21 8.96
N PHE A 618 15.97 -19.39 8.57
CA PHE A 618 15.24 -20.65 8.74
C PHE A 618 14.88 -20.92 10.19
N LEU A 619 15.82 -20.73 11.12
CA LEU A 619 15.55 -20.91 12.55
C LEU A 619 14.57 -19.85 13.06
N HIS A 620 14.69 -18.61 12.61
CA HIS A 620 13.79 -17.53 13.02
C HIS A 620 12.33 -17.85 12.64
N ASN A 621 12.07 -18.15 11.37
CA ASN A 621 10.72 -18.44 10.89
C ASN A 621 10.23 -19.81 11.37
N GLY A 622 11.10 -20.81 11.38
CA GLY A 622 10.74 -22.17 11.78
C GLY A 622 10.34 -22.26 13.24
N LEU A 623 11.07 -21.58 14.14
CA LEU A 623 10.72 -21.55 15.56
C LEU A 623 9.49 -20.68 15.82
N ALA A 624 9.33 -19.56 15.10
CA ALA A 624 8.11 -18.75 15.17
C ALA A 624 6.87 -19.58 14.75
N LEU A 625 6.92 -20.28 13.62
CA LEU A 625 5.84 -21.15 13.17
C LEU A 625 5.60 -22.31 14.13
N ALA A 626 6.65 -23.00 14.57
CA ALA A 626 6.53 -24.10 15.52
C ALA A 626 5.90 -23.64 16.85
N SER A 627 6.21 -22.41 17.29
CA SER A 627 5.60 -21.85 18.49
C SER A 627 4.10 -21.63 18.34
N GLN A 628 3.64 -21.14 17.19
CA GLN A 628 2.22 -20.95 16.91
C GLN A 628 1.46 -22.27 16.81
N LEU A 629 2.10 -23.33 16.31
CA LEU A 629 1.45 -24.62 16.09
C LEU A 629 1.45 -25.55 17.30
N TYR A 630 2.48 -25.49 18.15
CA TYR A 630 2.74 -26.55 19.13
C TYR A 630 2.96 -26.06 20.57
N LEU A 631 3.12 -24.75 20.80
CA LEU A 631 3.36 -24.21 22.14
C LEU A 631 2.09 -23.53 22.71
N PRO A 632 1.69 -23.82 23.96
CA PRO A 632 0.63 -23.09 24.64
C PRO A 632 1.03 -21.62 24.85
N GLU A 633 0.10 -20.68 24.65
CA GLU A 633 0.35 -19.24 24.84
C GLU A 633 0.91 -18.92 26.24
N GLU A 634 0.44 -19.61 27.28
CA GLU A 634 0.89 -19.42 28.67
C GLU A 634 2.42 -19.61 28.85
N LEU A 635 3.01 -20.57 28.12
CA LEU A 635 4.45 -20.86 28.20
C LEU A 635 5.27 -19.79 27.49
N LEU A 636 4.71 -19.22 26.41
CA LEU A 636 5.31 -18.10 25.71
C LEU A 636 5.27 -16.85 26.60
N HIS A 637 4.13 -16.58 27.26
CA HIS A 637 3.93 -15.40 28.12
C HIS A 637 4.82 -15.37 29.38
N GLY A 638 5.16 -16.52 29.97
CA GLY A 638 5.91 -16.62 31.23
C GLY A 638 7.44 -16.52 31.16
N THR A 639 8.07 -16.47 29.98
CA THR A 639 9.54 -16.45 29.85
C THR A 639 10.14 -15.04 30.07
N PRO A 640 11.09 -14.84 31.01
CA PRO A 640 11.67 -13.51 31.27
C PRO A 640 12.50 -12.98 30.10
N ILE A 641 12.28 -11.73 29.68
CA ILE A 641 12.98 -11.07 28.55
C ILE A 641 14.51 -11.16 28.67
N LEU A 642 15.07 -11.09 29.88
CA LEU A 642 16.51 -11.23 30.12
C LEU A 642 17.08 -12.59 29.70
N THR A 643 16.31 -13.67 29.84
CA THR A 643 16.73 -15.01 29.37
C THR A 643 16.70 -15.10 27.85
N LEU A 644 15.82 -14.34 27.19
CA LEU A 644 15.64 -14.28 25.74
C LEU A 644 16.79 -13.58 25.02
N LEU A 645 17.54 -12.72 25.72
CA LEU A 645 18.64 -11.94 25.15
C LEU A 645 20.02 -12.62 25.25
N LEU A 646 20.16 -13.70 26.02
CA LEU A 646 21.45 -14.39 26.22
C LEU A 646 21.99 -15.01 24.92
N LEU A 647 21.16 -15.75 24.18
CA LEU A 647 21.56 -16.37 22.92
C LEU A 647 21.84 -15.33 21.81
N PRO A 648 21.00 -14.30 21.61
CA PRO A 648 21.32 -13.22 20.68
C PRO A 648 22.60 -12.46 21.06
N ALA A 649 22.82 -12.17 22.35
CA ALA A 649 24.02 -11.50 22.81
C ALA A 649 25.29 -12.33 22.53
N ALA A 650 25.25 -13.64 22.79
CA ALA A 650 26.36 -14.55 22.46
C ALA A 650 26.64 -14.57 20.94
N GLY A 651 25.60 -14.62 20.12
CA GLY A 651 25.75 -14.57 18.66
C GLY A 651 26.29 -13.24 18.14
N LEU A 652 25.83 -12.11 18.70
CA LEU A 652 26.37 -10.78 18.39
C LEU A 652 27.84 -10.64 18.82
N ALA A 653 28.21 -11.19 19.98
CA ALA A 653 29.59 -11.20 20.46
C ALA A 653 30.50 -12.00 19.52
N LEU A 654 30.06 -13.17 19.04
CA LEU A 654 30.79 -13.96 18.03
C LEU A 654 30.95 -13.17 16.71
N LEU A 655 29.93 -12.44 16.29
CA LEU A 655 29.97 -11.59 15.10
C LEU A 655 30.90 -10.38 15.26
N ALA A 656 30.97 -9.78 16.45
CA ALA A 656 31.73 -8.57 16.73
C ALA A 656 33.23 -8.84 16.95
N THR A 657 33.58 -9.95 17.60
CA THR A 657 34.96 -10.28 17.98
C THR A 657 35.84 -10.78 16.83
N ARG A 658 35.23 -11.27 15.75
CA ARG A 658 35.97 -11.78 14.58
C ARG A 658 36.22 -10.66 13.57
N ARG A 659 37.47 -10.17 13.51
CA ARG A 659 37.96 -9.26 12.46
C ARG A 659 37.86 -9.94 11.09
N ARG A 660 37.65 -9.14 10.03
CA ARG A 660 37.69 -9.60 8.63
C ARG A 660 38.90 -10.50 8.45
N GLY A 661 38.69 -11.74 8.00
CA GLY A 661 39.80 -12.61 7.60
C GLY A 661 40.65 -11.88 6.56
N ALA A 662 41.93 -11.68 6.87
CA ALA A 662 42.89 -11.10 5.95
C ALA A 662 43.00 -12.01 4.72
N GLY A 663 42.58 -11.48 3.57
CA GLY A 663 42.60 -12.13 2.28
C GLY A 663 41.99 -11.15 1.30
N THR A 664 42.85 -10.59 0.44
CA THR A 664 42.75 -9.46 -0.50
C THR A 664 41.40 -9.23 -1.21
N PRO A 665 41.13 -7.99 -1.66
CA PRO A 665 39.87 -7.56 -2.29
C PRO A 665 39.40 -8.47 -3.44
#